data_AF-A0A512MGT4-F1
#
_entry.id   AF-A0A512MGT4-F1
#
_cell.length_a   1.000
_cell.length_b   1.000
_cell.length_c   1.000
_cell.angle_alpha   90.00
_cell.angle_beta   90.00
_cell.angle_gamma   90.00
#
_symmetry.space_group_name_H-M   'P 1'
#
loop_
_entity.id
_entity.type
_entity.pdbx_description
1 polymer ?
#
loop_
_entity_poly.entity_id
_entity_poly.type
_entity_poly.pdbx_seq_one_letter_code
_entity_poly.pdbx_strand_id
1 'polypeptide(L)'
;MSEVHLYPLQTSGDWLAAGAAFAFEDSYGQMDGRVLLWKRNASGVWVPKQVLQTQGAAPANNSFGYRLAMDGKRLLVGTYESSPYLDAYVLTNGQWLPDGRLTLQGKDYSGGSFGQGYGAAIAISGDTAVVGVHGGTVAGQPTAGWVDVYQRVASGWAHKARLSEPEAGTYYFGYHVAIKDGKIFVGSYQQNLPEDNGETVGSLISIYEKSGAHWVKTQSLPVPGNPRWGIISWPIVAGNRLIARSFESHYEYSLRSPYQFLGQLGTDVPNPSYGWDVLGDVMAERSRSSMEVALHRRQADQTWSVDQTFDNSVHGMDMIYVLKLTSRELMVLGDPQDGDKNTISIISTSVPPQMDHSGTVSAVTQDGDVTRLDAGEHLASATVPSLVTLSAYQPDAGSGVLEVAATGDTADFSLSATSLNLQPDKSAHLQVGLNSGTAGEKSITLTFTVQGQATPIRTYEITASRVAAATPLQFVQEPKPALCQPREVVAMSVEVEGTRPYTYRWLKDGQIIPGATSSTLWSKAGGSYQVEVTNPSGTILSTPVSQVIYNWEKPNLVTVPGGSGELSLSISGPGAEIQWEHDGLPLSDGSDYSGVNGPVLTVNNVQEYLELHAHITLESGGTTLEASPRFQVSPSVLNEGEIPWSEMDSPDAPFLKVGTRTEFTYILSVPATYTFANLPPGLQGSASGVVTGVPKKAGAFNTLVTASFGGVTVERISRLTVQGVGPAAGIYFGWLDAREELPHGGSVTLDVQASGAFTGIVQVGPSRTPITGVLPGEGAGASAPTPISGTPYVGWLQANGSPKWFSVKFREASLPASASFEVGAVMLIRAHGPQITAPEAGKYTVGLLNEGSEEVLGSGYATMNISKKGAASYVGKLADGSAIIGSSWMSDTYVEQDFIPRMYVYQWTQGSEGFLRGYAGVNRDYYEANGFLEWIRLPAPGRVYPDGFSTAVGFAASRYAKPAPAPVIPGDAHQISFQSLEATLDPTAFELTNQNKANFGAGPANPLKTKLNINANTGLFTGEFTLKDPDPAGGPGQITRKVTYSGVVLPGYANGVGHYLLPTLPDPNAEPPTTLSTSLIISGSVLIEAAP
;
A
#
# COMPACT_ATOMS: atom_id res chain seq x y z
N MET A 1 -26.32 -12.85 -1.69
CA MET A 1 -25.50 -14.08 -1.59
C MET A 1 -24.44 -13.77 -0.55
N SER A 2 -24.31 -14.58 0.48
CA SER A 2 -23.90 -14.12 1.82
C SER A 2 -22.48 -14.50 2.20
N GLU A 3 -21.49 -14.30 1.33
CA GLU A 3 -20.05 -14.51 1.61
C GLU A 3 -19.14 -13.86 0.55
N VAL A 4 -19.58 -12.73 -0.02
CA VAL A 4 -19.08 -12.27 -1.33
C VAL A 4 -18.60 -10.82 -1.28
N HIS A 5 -17.29 -10.61 -1.16
CA HIS A 5 -16.68 -9.31 -1.45
C HIS A 5 -16.81 -9.00 -2.95
N LEU A 6 -17.69 -8.06 -3.28
CA LEU A 6 -17.91 -7.54 -4.63
C LEU A 6 -17.06 -6.27 -4.81
N TYR A 7 -16.32 -6.16 -5.91
CA TYR A 7 -15.30 -5.10 -6.07
C TYR A 7 -15.27 -4.36 -7.42
N PRO A 8 -16.01 -4.83 -8.44
CA PRO A 8 -16.62 -3.90 -9.39
C PRO A 8 -18.12 -4.17 -9.63
N LEU A 9 -18.89 -3.11 -9.86
CA LEU A 9 -20.22 -3.15 -10.49
C LEU A 9 -20.15 -2.55 -11.89
N GLN A 10 -20.86 -3.14 -12.85
CA GLN A 10 -21.11 -2.55 -14.17
C GLN A 10 -22.55 -2.83 -14.63
N THR A 11 -23.10 -1.90 -15.39
CA THR A 11 -24.48 -1.96 -15.90
C THR A 11 -24.54 -1.63 -17.39
N SER A 12 -25.49 -2.24 -18.10
CA SER A 12 -25.83 -1.84 -19.46
C SER A 12 -27.28 -2.20 -19.78
N GLY A 13 -28.13 -1.16 -19.84
CA GLY A 13 -29.60 -1.31 -19.88
C GLY A 13 -30.11 -2.18 -18.73
N ASP A 14 -30.97 -3.15 -19.06
CA ASP A 14 -31.55 -4.09 -18.08
C ASP A 14 -30.56 -5.15 -17.53
N TRP A 15 -29.24 -5.05 -17.74
CA TRP A 15 -28.25 -5.99 -17.17
C TRP A 15 -27.33 -5.32 -16.15
N LEU A 16 -27.02 -6.06 -15.08
CA LEU A 16 -26.08 -5.74 -14.01
C LEU A 16 -25.10 -6.89 -13.86
N ALA A 17 -23.81 -6.58 -13.86
CA ALA A 17 -22.70 -7.49 -13.58
C ALA A 17 -21.99 -7.03 -12.29
N ALA A 18 -21.82 -7.93 -11.33
CA ALA A 18 -21.02 -7.70 -10.13
C ALA A 18 -19.86 -8.71 -10.06
N GLY A 19 -18.64 -8.21 -9.89
CA GLY A 19 -17.43 -9.01 -9.86
C GLY A 19 -17.08 -9.45 -8.44
N ALA A 20 -17.01 -10.76 -8.24
CA ALA A 20 -16.86 -11.46 -6.98
C ALA A 20 -15.47 -12.13 -6.92
N ALA A 21 -14.42 -11.31 -6.95
CA ALA A 21 -13.04 -11.77 -7.19
C ALA A 21 -12.48 -12.64 -6.06
N PHE A 22 -12.73 -12.27 -4.80
CA PHE A 22 -12.13 -12.89 -3.60
C PHE A 22 -13.18 -13.62 -2.73
N ALA A 23 -14.19 -14.19 -3.40
CA ALA A 23 -15.43 -14.63 -2.77
C ALA A 23 -15.73 -16.13 -2.90
N PHE A 24 -14.89 -16.85 -3.64
CA PHE A 24 -15.13 -18.23 -4.02
C PHE A 24 -13.79 -18.99 -4.02
N GLU A 25 -13.58 -19.78 -2.98
CA GLU A 25 -12.52 -20.77 -2.92
C GLU A 25 -12.93 -22.02 -3.73
N ASP A 26 -11.96 -22.62 -4.42
CA ASP A 26 -12.11 -23.92 -5.06
C ASP A 26 -11.88 -25.08 -4.07
N SER A 27 -11.86 -26.33 -4.57
CA SER A 27 -11.62 -27.52 -3.75
C SER A 27 -10.20 -27.62 -3.14
N TYR A 28 -9.33 -26.65 -3.41
CA TYR A 28 -7.96 -26.57 -2.91
C TYR A 28 -7.70 -25.29 -2.09
N GLY A 29 -8.73 -24.49 -1.80
CA GLY A 29 -8.63 -23.24 -1.04
C GLY A 29 -8.11 -22.06 -1.87
N GLN A 30 -8.31 -22.06 -3.19
CA GLN A 30 -7.76 -21.06 -4.11
C GLN A 30 -8.85 -20.12 -4.65
N MET A 31 -8.54 -18.82 -4.75
CA MET A 31 -9.49 -17.76 -5.14
C MET A 31 -9.81 -17.79 -6.65
N ASP A 32 -10.81 -18.60 -7.01
CA ASP A 32 -11.22 -18.85 -8.39
C ASP A 32 -12.07 -17.69 -8.97
N GLY A 33 -12.89 -17.05 -8.13
CA GLY A 33 -13.60 -15.79 -8.43
C GLY A 33 -14.76 -15.92 -9.42
N ARG A 34 -15.78 -15.06 -9.34
CA ARG A 34 -16.99 -15.14 -10.19
C ARG A 34 -17.44 -13.78 -10.73
N VAL A 35 -18.28 -13.80 -11.76
CA VAL A 35 -19.10 -12.62 -12.11
C VAL A 35 -20.56 -13.02 -12.00
N LEU A 36 -21.28 -12.37 -11.08
CA LEU A 36 -22.69 -12.56 -10.86
C LEU A 36 -23.47 -11.64 -11.80
N LEU A 37 -24.45 -12.19 -12.53
CA LEU A 37 -25.24 -11.44 -13.51
C LEU A 37 -26.73 -11.46 -13.15
N TRP A 38 -27.30 -10.28 -13.02
CA TRP A 38 -28.74 -10.05 -12.91
C TRP A 38 -29.26 -9.43 -14.20
N LYS A 39 -30.51 -9.77 -14.53
CA LYS A 39 -31.29 -9.01 -15.50
C LYS A 39 -32.54 -8.47 -14.83
N ARG A 40 -32.82 -7.19 -15.04
CA ARG A 40 -34.08 -6.55 -14.68
C ARG A 40 -35.25 -7.26 -15.38
N ASN A 41 -36.34 -7.47 -14.64
CA ASN A 41 -37.58 -8.04 -15.16
C ASN A 41 -38.55 -6.94 -15.63
N ALA A 42 -39.71 -7.33 -16.17
CA ALA A 42 -40.73 -6.39 -16.64
C ALA A 42 -41.39 -5.55 -15.52
N SER A 43 -41.20 -5.90 -14.24
CA SER A 43 -41.65 -5.12 -13.08
C SER A 43 -40.51 -4.32 -12.43
N GLY A 44 -39.42 -4.05 -13.16
CA GLY A 44 -38.29 -3.25 -12.70
C GLY A 44 -37.31 -3.94 -11.74
N VAL A 45 -37.59 -5.17 -11.29
CA VAL A 45 -36.80 -5.87 -10.26
C VAL A 45 -35.61 -6.61 -10.87
N TRP A 46 -34.43 -6.49 -10.25
CA TRP A 46 -33.22 -7.23 -10.60
C TRP A 46 -33.31 -8.72 -10.21
N VAL A 47 -33.38 -9.60 -11.22
CA VAL A 47 -33.48 -11.05 -11.01
C VAL A 47 -32.15 -11.72 -11.42
N PRO A 48 -31.54 -12.57 -10.58
CA PRO A 48 -30.36 -13.35 -10.98
C PRO A 48 -30.63 -14.15 -12.26
N LYS A 49 -29.66 -14.19 -13.19
CA LYS A 49 -29.78 -14.92 -14.46
C LYS A 49 -28.63 -15.86 -14.75
N GLN A 50 -27.41 -15.49 -14.38
CA GLN A 50 -26.23 -16.26 -14.74
C GLN A 50 -25.09 -16.00 -13.75
N VAL A 51 -24.17 -16.95 -13.66
CA VAL A 51 -22.88 -16.78 -13.03
C VAL A 51 -21.83 -17.12 -14.09
N LEU A 52 -20.85 -16.24 -14.29
CA LEU A 52 -19.68 -16.52 -15.11
C LEU A 52 -18.52 -16.94 -14.21
N GLN A 53 -17.67 -17.78 -14.77
CA GLN A 53 -16.42 -18.24 -14.19
C GLN A 53 -15.39 -18.43 -15.31
N THR A 54 -14.13 -18.55 -14.92
CA THR A 54 -12.99 -18.87 -15.77
C THR A 54 -13.28 -20.00 -16.77
N GLN A 55 -12.77 -19.88 -17.99
CA GLN A 55 -12.91 -20.91 -19.03
C GLN A 55 -11.62 -21.72 -19.15
N GLY A 56 -11.73 -23.05 -19.01
CA GLY A 56 -10.60 -23.99 -18.99
C GLY A 56 -10.00 -24.17 -17.59
N ALA A 57 -8.80 -24.77 -17.52
CA ALA A 57 -8.04 -24.81 -16.28
C ALA A 57 -7.51 -23.40 -15.96
N ALA A 58 -8.04 -22.79 -14.90
CA ALA A 58 -7.56 -21.49 -14.42
C ALA A 58 -6.20 -21.64 -13.70
N PRO A 59 -5.38 -20.58 -13.66
CA PRO A 59 -4.36 -20.44 -12.63
C PRO A 59 -5.00 -20.44 -11.24
N ALA A 60 -4.25 -20.92 -10.24
CA ALA A 60 -4.55 -20.67 -8.84
C ALA A 60 -4.77 -19.16 -8.59
N ASN A 61 -5.68 -18.80 -7.69
CA ASN A 61 -5.91 -17.42 -7.22
C ASN A 61 -6.20 -16.35 -8.31
N ASN A 62 -6.59 -16.76 -9.52
CA ASN A 62 -6.81 -15.87 -10.66
C ASN A 62 -7.84 -14.74 -10.39
N SER A 63 -8.67 -14.84 -9.33
CA SER A 63 -9.49 -13.73 -8.82
C SER A 63 -10.40 -13.12 -9.90
N PHE A 64 -11.08 -14.00 -10.65
CA PHE A 64 -11.88 -13.65 -11.82
C PHE A 64 -13.05 -12.74 -11.42
N GLY A 65 -13.22 -11.63 -12.15
CA GLY A 65 -14.19 -10.58 -11.81
C GLY A 65 -13.59 -9.36 -11.12
N TYR A 66 -12.28 -9.28 -10.89
CA TYR A 66 -11.64 -8.13 -10.22
C TYR A 66 -11.80 -6.79 -10.99
N ARG A 67 -11.98 -6.86 -12.31
CA ARG A 67 -12.35 -5.72 -13.17
C ARG A 67 -13.46 -6.13 -14.12
N LEU A 68 -14.37 -5.20 -14.41
CA LEU A 68 -15.44 -5.36 -15.38
C LEU A 68 -15.55 -4.10 -16.25
N ALA A 69 -15.81 -4.29 -17.54
CA ALA A 69 -16.27 -3.25 -18.45
C ALA A 69 -17.38 -3.80 -19.34
N MET A 70 -18.46 -3.04 -19.53
CA MET A 70 -19.70 -3.54 -20.13
C MET A 70 -20.30 -2.50 -21.07
N ASP A 71 -20.66 -2.91 -22.30
CA ASP A 71 -21.40 -2.07 -23.24
C ASP A 71 -22.34 -2.91 -24.14
N GLY A 72 -23.62 -2.57 -24.11
CA GLY A 72 -24.71 -3.16 -24.89
C GLY A 72 -24.81 -4.67 -24.75
N LYS A 73 -24.13 -5.39 -25.65
CA LYS A 73 -24.11 -6.86 -25.70
C LYS A 73 -22.74 -7.46 -25.37
N ARG A 74 -21.79 -6.68 -24.87
CA ARG A 74 -20.44 -7.16 -24.55
C ARG A 74 -20.04 -6.86 -23.10
N LEU A 75 -19.28 -7.80 -22.54
CA LEU A 75 -18.75 -7.76 -21.19
C LEU A 75 -17.30 -8.25 -21.24
N LEU A 76 -16.37 -7.45 -20.72
CA LEU A 76 -14.98 -7.84 -20.48
C LEU A 76 -14.81 -8.14 -19.00
N VAL A 77 -14.11 -9.23 -18.70
CA VAL A 77 -13.82 -9.67 -17.33
C VAL A 77 -12.31 -9.75 -17.14
N GLY A 78 -11.84 -9.05 -16.11
CA GLY A 78 -10.45 -9.06 -15.65
C GLY A 78 -10.24 -9.77 -14.32
N THR A 79 -8.97 -9.88 -13.97
CA THR A 79 -8.38 -10.72 -12.92
C THR A 79 -7.48 -9.85 -12.04
N TYR A 80 -7.26 -10.22 -10.77
CA TYR A 80 -6.36 -9.44 -9.90
C TYR A 80 -4.89 -9.76 -10.17
N GLU A 81 -4.58 -11.04 -10.36
CA GLU A 81 -3.23 -11.51 -10.62
C GLU A 81 -2.78 -11.25 -12.07
N SER A 82 -1.49 -11.45 -12.34
CA SER A 82 -0.78 -11.11 -13.59
C SER A 82 -1.12 -12.01 -14.80
N SER A 83 -2.39 -12.39 -14.95
CA SER A 83 -2.87 -13.15 -16.10
C SER A 83 -2.69 -12.35 -17.41
N PRO A 84 -2.06 -12.91 -18.45
CA PRO A 84 -1.76 -12.20 -19.69
C PRO A 84 -2.96 -12.12 -20.64
N TYR A 85 -4.20 -12.12 -20.11
CA TYR A 85 -5.41 -12.06 -20.90
C TYR A 85 -6.61 -11.55 -20.10
N LEU A 86 -7.61 -11.03 -20.83
CA LEU A 86 -8.97 -10.78 -20.35
C LEU A 86 -9.92 -11.77 -21.02
N ASP A 87 -10.92 -12.27 -20.30
CA ASP A 87 -12.01 -13.05 -20.89
C ASP A 87 -13.12 -12.10 -21.40
N ALA A 88 -13.58 -12.30 -22.64
CA ALA A 88 -14.69 -11.55 -23.22
C ALA A 88 -15.95 -12.41 -23.31
N TYR A 89 -17.11 -11.78 -23.17
CA TYR A 89 -18.43 -12.43 -23.28
C TYR A 89 -19.39 -11.59 -24.13
N VAL A 90 -20.29 -12.28 -24.85
CA VAL A 90 -21.31 -11.69 -25.73
C VAL A 90 -22.71 -12.18 -25.37
N LEU A 91 -23.66 -11.25 -25.27
CA LEU A 91 -25.06 -11.52 -24.98
C LEU A 91 -25.79 -12.04 -26.23
N THR A 92 -26.04 -13.35 -26.25
CA THR A 92 -26.77 -14.06 -27.31
C THR A 92 -28.01 -14.72 -26.73
N ASN A 93 -29.19 -14.44 -27.30
CA ASN A 93 -30.48 -15.05 -26.92
C ASN A 93 -30.83 -15.00 -25.41
N GLY A 94 -30.31 -14.00 -24.67
CA GLY A 94 -30.53 -13.86 -23.23
C GLY A 94 -29.52 -14.61 -22.34
N GLN A 95 -28.43 -15.13 -22.92
CA GLN A 95 -27.30 -15.74 -22.22
C GLN A 95 -26.00 -15.03 -22.59
N TRP A 96 -25.10 -14.87 -21.63
CA TRP A 96 -23.75 -14.38 -21.85
C TRP A 96 -22.85 -15.57 -22.19
N LEU A 97 -22.36 -15.62 -23.43
CA LEU A 97 -21.53 -16.71 -23.94
C LEU A 97 -20.09 -16.22 -24.14
N PRO A 98 -19.05 -17.06 -23.99
CA PRO A 98 -17.67 -16.66 -24.24
C PRO A 98 -17.46 -16.13 -25.68
N ASP A 99 -16.77 -15.00 -25.80
CA ASP A 99 -16.47 -14.27 -27.04
C ASP A 99 -14.97 -14.23 -27.37
N GLY A 100 -14.20 -15.13 -26.74
CA GLY A 100 -12.73 -15.21 -26.85
C GLY A 100 -11.99 -14.46 -25.75
N ARG A 101 -10.71 -14.20 -25.99
CA ARG A 101 -9.81 -13.52 -25.03
C ARG A 101 -9.05 -12.37 -25.70
N LEU A 102 -8.78 -11.31 -24.94
CA LEU A 102 -7.89 -10.22 -25.33
C LEU A 102 -6.53 -10.49 -24.68
N THR A 103 -5.58 -11.05 -25.42
CA THR A 103 -4.28 -11.48 -24.89
C THR A 103 -3.21 -10.40 -24.98
N LEU A 104 -2.45 -10.19 -23.90
CA LEU A 104 -1.30 -9.29 -23.82
C LEU A 104 -0.30 -9.52 -24.97
N GLN A 105 0.21 -8.44 -25.55
CA GLN A 105 1.25 -8.47 -26.59
C GLN A 105 2.62 -8.09 -26.01
N GLY A 106 3.69 -8.73 -26.47
CA GLY A 106 5.07 -8.43 -26.07
C GLY A 106 5.53 -9.12 -24.77
N LYS A 107 6.68 -8.69 -24.23
CA LYS A 107 7.30 -9.24 -23.01
C LYS A 107 7.72 -8.17 -22.00
N ASP A 108 7.43 -6.92 -22.30
CA ASP A 108 7.99 -5.71 -21.67
C ASP A 108 7.24 -5.34 -20.37
N TYR A 109 6.71 -6.37 -19.71
CA TYR A 109 5.89 -6.34 -18.52
C TYR A 109 6.41 -7.41 -17.54
N SER A 110 6.85 -6.97 -16.36
CA SER A 110 7.55 -7.81 -15.38
C SER A 110 6.74 -8.17 -14.13
N GLY A 111 5.43 -7.87 -14.08
CA GLY A 111 4.51 -8.39 -13.05
C GLY A 111 4.58 -7.68 -11.71
N GLY A 112 4.09 -6.45 -11.60
CA GLY A 112 4.12 -5.69 -10.33
C GLY A 112 3.13 -6.20 -9.27
N SER A 113 3.55 -6.18 -8.00
CA SER A 113 2.69 -6.39 -6.83
C SER A 113 1.60 -5.31 -6.74
N PHE A 114 0.43 -5.66 -6.19
CA PHE A 114 -0.75 -4.79 -6.06
C PHE A 114 -1.27 -4.21 -7.39
N GLY A 115 -2.14 -4.97 -8.07
CA GLY A 115 -3.03 -4.44 -9.11
C GLY A 115 -2.35 -3.94 -10.40
N GLN A 116 -1.03 -4.06 -10.55
CA GLN A 116 -0.30 -3.60 -11.74
C GLN A 116 -0.48 -4.49 -12.99
N GLY A 117 -1.51 -5.32 -13.01
CA GLY A 117 -1.78 -6.33 -14.04
C GLY A 117 -2.06 -5.75 -15.43
N TYR A 118 -1.92 -6.62 -16.44
CA TYR A 118 -2.56 -6.39 -17.74
C TYR A 118 -4.09 -6.38 -17.54
N GLY A 119 -4.73 -5.24 -17.81
CA GLY A 119 -6.15 -5.04 -17.51
C GLY A 119 -6.44 -4.46 -16.13
N ALA A 120 -5.45 -3.85 -15.46
CA ALA A 120 -5.63 -3.04 -14.25
C ALA A 120 -6.78 -2.01 -14.37
N ALA A 121 -6.91 -1.43 -15.56
CA ALA A 121 -8.10 -0.72 -16.02
C ALA A 121 -8.53 -1.26 -17.39
N ILE A 122 -9.84 -1.32 -17.62
CA ILE A 122 -10.45 -1.76 -18.87
C ILE A 122 -11.67 -0.91 -19.20
N ALA A 123 -11.86 -0.64 -20.48
CA ALA A 123 -13.05 0.02 -21.01
C ALA A 123 -13.44 -0.58 -22.37
N ILE A 124 -14.73 -0.50 -22.73
CA ILE A 124 -15.28 -1.05 -23.98
C ILE A 124 -16.32 -0.10 -24.56
N SER A 125 -16.32 0.05 -25.88
CA SER A 125 -17.36 0.74 -26.65
C SER A 125 -17.60 -0.01 -27.96
N GLY A 126 -18.80 -0.60 -28.10
CA GLY A 126 -19.20 -1.46 -29.19
C GLY A 126 -18.26 -2.64 -29.39
N ASP A 127 -17.59 -2.64 -30.55
CA ASP A 127 -16.62 -3.66 -30.97
C ASP A 127 -15.16 -3.30 -30.59
N THR A 128 -14.94 -2.21 -29.85
CA THR A 128 -13.60 -1.68 -29.51
C THR A 128 -13.37 -1.78 -28.01
N ALA A 129 -12.24 -2.36 -27.62
CA ALA A 129 -11.84 -2.52 -26.22
C ALA A 129 -10.48 -1.88 -25.96
N VAL A 130 -10.30 -1.37 -24.75
CA VAL A 130 -9.13 -0.59 -24.30
C VAL A 130 -8.64 -1.19 -22.98
N VAL A 131 -7.35 -1.49 -22.91
CA VAL A 131 -6.74 -2.26 -21.82
C VAL A 131 -5.50 -1.54 -21.30
N GLY A 132 -5.56 -1.07 -20.06
CA GLY A 132 -4.44 -0.42 -19.37
C GLY A 132 -3.41 -1.42 -18.85
N VAL A 133 -2.13 -1.07 -18.98
CA VAL A 133 -0.96 -1.86 -18.55
C VAL A 133 0.06 -0.92 -17.89
N HIS A 134 -0.37 -0.28 -16.80
CA HIS A 134 0.38 0.82 -16.18
C HIS A 134 1.74 0.40 -15.57
N GLY A 135 1.90 -0.88 -15.21
CA GLY A 135 3.19 -1.44 -14.76
C GLY A 135 4.18 -1.76 -15.89
N GLY A 136 3.83 -1.48 -17.14
CA GLY A 136 4.63 -1.74 -18.33
C GLY A 136 5.86 -0.84 -18.46
N THR A 137 6.92 -1.38 -19.08
CA THR A 137 8.16 -0.65 -19.38
C THR A 137 8.08 -0.04 -20.78
N VAL A 138 8.37 1.26 -20.92
CA VAL A 138 8.40 1.97 -22.21
C VAL A 138 9.73 2.69 -22.36
N ALA A 139 10.39 2.55 -23.51
CA ALA A 139 11.70 3.15 -23.81
C ALA A 139 12.81 2.87 -22.77
N GLY A 140 12.66 1.81 -21.96
CA GLY A 140 13.56 1.46 -20.85
C GLY A 140 13.15 2.03 -19.48
N GLN A 141 12.19 2.96 -19.41
CA GLN A 141 11.64 3.46 -18.15
C GLN A 141 10.63 2.45 -17.58
N PRO A 142 10.85 1.88 -16.38
CA PRO A 142 9.89 0.98 -15.73
C PRO A 142 8.66 1.77 -15.26
N THR A 143 7.50 1.10 -15.20
CA THR A 143 6.21 1.69 -14.78
C THR A 143 5.78 2.96 -15.54
N ALA A 144 6.35 3.22 -16.72
CA ALA A 144 5.88 4.26 -17.64
C ALA A 144 4.43 4.00 -18.08
N GLY A 145 4.13 2.73 -18.38
CA GLY A 145 2.80 2.24 -18.73
C GLY A 145 2.43 2.39 -20.21
N TRP A 146 1.47 1.58 -20.65
CA TRP A 146 0.86 1.69 -21.98
C TRP A 146 -0.62 1.27 -21.94
N VAL A 147 -1.32 1.52 -23.04
CA VAL A 147 -2.70 1.09 -23.28
C VAL A 147 -2.77 0.28 -24.58
N ASP A 148 -3.24 -0.95 -24.52
CA ASP A 148 -3.49 -1.79 -25.70
C ASP A 148 -4.94 -1.65 -26.19
N VAL A 149 -5.13 -1.47 -27.49
CA VAL A 149 -6.44 -1.31 -28.13
C VAL A 149 -6.75 -2.54 -28.99
N TYR A 150 -7.89 -3.16 -28.71
CA TYR A 150 -8.40 -4.34 -29.41
C TYR A 150 -9.67 -4.02 -30.19
N GLN A 151 -9.83 -4.68 -31.34
CA GLN A 151 -11.05 -4.64 -32.14
C GLN A 151 -11.57 -6.07 -32.31
N ARG A 152 -12.84 -6.28 -32.00
CA ARG A 152 -13.56 -7.52 -32.31
C ARG A 152 -13.63 -7.68 -33.83
N VAL A 153 -13.22 -8.85 -34.31
CA VAL A 153 -13.25 -9.27 -35.72
C VAL A 153 -13.86 -10.67 -35.82
N ALA A 154 -14.07 -11.20 -37.03
CA ALA A 154 -14.69 -12.52 -37.22
C ALA A 154 -13.96 -13.67 -36.49
N SER A 155 -12.64 -13.58 -36.32
CA SER A 155 -11.77 -14.57 -35.67
C SER A 155 -11.56 -14.32 -34.15
N GLY A 156 -12.39 -13.50 -33.51
CA GLY A 156 -12.24 -13.12 -32.09
C GLY A 156 -11.70 -11.71 -31.91
N TRP A 157 -10.90 -11.46 -30.87
CA TRP A 157 -10.36 -10.13 -30.57
C TRP A 157 -8.95 -9.96 -31.13
N ALA A 158 -8.77 -8.97 -32.02
CA ALA A 158 -7.47 -8.65 -32.61
C ALA A 158 -6.91 -7.36 -32.01
N HIS A 159 -5.65 -7.40 -31.57
CA HIS A 159 -4.88 -6.19 -31.24
C HIS A 159 -4.79 -5.28 -32.48
N LYS A 160 -4.84 -3.96 -32.27
CA LYS A 160 -4.79 -2.95 -33.34
C LYS A 160 -3.78 -1.84 -33.09
N ALA A 161 -3.57 -1.45 -31.84
CA ALA A 161 -2.61 -0.40 -31.48
C ALA A 161 -2.14 -0.56 -30.04
N ARG A 162 -0.95 -0.05 -29.76
CA ARG A 162 -0.47 0.28 -28.43
C ARG A 162 -0.29 1.79 -28.35
N LEU A 163 -0.84 2.40 -27.32
CA LEU A 163 -0.71 3.82 -27.00
C LEU A 163 0.25 3.92 -25.80
N SER A 164 1.23 4.81 -25.87
CA SER A 164 2.23 5.00 -24.82
C SER A 164 2.91 6.34 -25.02
N GLU A 165 3.22 7.05 -23.95
CA GLU A 165 3.86 8.37 -24.01
C GLU A 165 5.30 8.23 -23.47
N PRO A 166 6.33 8.21 -24.35
CA PRO A 166 7.72 8.01 -23.95
C PRO A 166 8.38 9.29 -23.41
N GLU A 167 7.57 10.24 -22.90
CA GLU A 167 8.01 11.48 -22.29
C GLU A 167 8.62 11.16 -20.91
N ALA A 168 9.93 11.38 -20.75
CA ALA A 168 10.67 10.99 -19.56
C ALA A 168 10.05 11.54 -18.25
N GLY A 169 9.79 10.65 -17.29
CA GLY A 169 9.09 10.99 -16.05
C GLY A 169 7.56 10.90 -16.14
N THR A 170 7.00 10.44 -17.27
CA THR A 170 5.60 9.98 -17.33
C THR A 170 5.52 8.56 -16.78
N TYR A 171 4.65 8.33 -15.81
CA TYR A 171 4.42 7.03 -15.17
C TYR A 171 2.94 6.68 -15.15
N TYR A 172 2.68 5.39 -14.93
CA TYR A 172 1.36 4.83 -14.73
C TYR A 172 0.37 5.15 -15.87
N PHE A 173 0.87 5.36 -17.09
CA PHE A 173 0.01 5.61 -18.25
C PHE A 173 -0.91 4.40 -18.49
N GLY A 174 -2.21 4.62 -18.41
CA GLY A 174 -3.21 3.55 -18.42
C GLY A 174 -3.61 3.01 -17.04
N TYR A 175 -3.31 3.72 -15.94
CA TYR A 175 -3.79 3.35 -14.60
C TYR A 175 -5.32 3.42 -14.51
N HIS A 176 -5.92 4.41 -15.19
CA HIS A 176 -7.34 4.46 -15.51
C HIS A 176 -7.52 4.78 -17.00
N VAL A 177 -8.56 4.20 -17.62
CA VAL A 177 -8.90 4.44 -19.04
C VAL A 177 -10.41 4.57 -19.21
N ALA A 178 -10.82 5.34 -20.21
CA ALA A 178 -12.19 5.34 -20.74
C ALA A 178 -12.18 5.32 -22.28
N ILE A 179 -13.25 4.81 -22.89
CA ILE A 179 -13.49 4.92 -24.34
C ILE A 179 -14.95 5.28 -24.56
N LYS A 180 -15.20 6.28 -25.43
CA LYS A 180 -16.54 6.71 -25.81
C LYS A 180 -16.50 7.47 -27.13
N ASP A 181 -17.53 7.33 -27.96
CA ASP A 181 -17.71 8.09 -29.20
C ASP A 181 -16.49 8.09 -30.15
N GLY A 182 -15.74 6.98 -30.14
CA GLY A 182 -14.52 6.80 -30.93
C GLY A 182 -13.26 7.47 -30.38
N LYS A 183 -13.31 8.09 -29.20
CA LYS A 183 -12.17 8.69 -28.47
C LYS A 183 -11.74 7.81 -27.29
N ILE A 184 -10.44 7.77 -27.01
CA ILE A 184 -9.85 7.07 -25.85
C ILE A 184 -9.24 8.10 -24.91
N PHE A 185 -9.50 7.95 -23.61
CA PHE A 185 -9.03 8.82 -22.54
C PHE A 185 -8.13 8.01 -21.61
N VAL A 186 -6.93 8.50 -21.33
CA VAL A 186 -5.91 7.77 -20.55
C VAL A 186 -5.35 8.64 -19.43
N GLY A 187 -5.51 8.19 -18.18
CA GLY A 187 -4.87 8.79 -17.02
C GLY A 187 -3.39 8.43 -16.92
N SER A 188 -2.56 9.38 -16.49
CA SER A 188 -1.12 9.20 -16.24
C SER A 188 -0.61 10.18 -15.17
N TYR A 189 0.51 9.84 -14.53
CA TYR A 189 1.26 10.68 -13.60
C TYR A 189 2.47 11.29 -14.34
N GLN A 190 2.81 12.56 -14.11
CA GLN A 190 4.06 13.17 -14.58
C GLN A 190 4.88 13.69 -13.39
N GLN A 191 6.02 13.06 -13.14
CA GLN A 191 7.00 13.47 -12.15
C GLN A 191 7.72 14.75 -12.62
N ASN A 192 7.91 15.73 -11.73
CA ASN A 192 8.54 17.05 -11.94
C ASN A 192 7.68 18.11 -12.67
N LEU A 193 6.38 18.22 -12.39
CA LEU A 193 5.64 19.47 -12.62
C LEU A 193 5.98 20.46 -11.47
N PRO A 194 6.23 21.76 -11.74
CA PRO A 194 6.69 22.74 -10.75
C PRO A 194 5.58 23.18 -9.79
N GLU A 195 5.99 23.71 -8.63
CA GLU A 195 5.12 24.00 -7.47
C GLU A 195 4.37 25.35 -7.59
N ASP A 196 3.80 25.63 -8.75
CA ASP A 196 3.10 26.90 -8.98
C ASP A 196 1.82 26.97 -8.12
N ASN A 197 1.76 27.95 -7.21
CA ASN A 197 0.68 28.22 -6.24
C ASN A 197 0.48 27.20 -5.10
N GLY A 198 1.33 26.18 -4.97
CA GLY A 198 1.30 25.23 -3.84
C GLY A 198 0.27 24.10 -3.91
N GLU A 199 -0.56 24.02 -4.95
CA GLU A 199 -1.36 22.83 -5.25
C GLU A 199 -0.62 21.92 -6.23
N THR A 200 -0.39 20.66 -5.84
CA THR A 200 0.53 19.77 -6.56
C THR A 200 -0.09 19.22 -7.86
N VAL A 201 0.01 19.94 -8.98
CA VAL A 201 -0.43 19.43 -10.29
C VAL A 201 0.46 18.27 -10.72
N GLY A 202 0.01 17.03 -10.53
CA GLY A 202 0.82 15.85 -10.84
C GLY A 202 0.32 14.98 -12.00
N SER A 203 -0.94 15.12 -12.43
CA SER A 203 -1.59 14.09 -13.25
C SER A 203 -2.22 14.66 -14.53
N LEU A 204 -2.21 13.87 -15.61
CA LEU A 204 -2.77 14.22 -16.91
C LEU A 204 -3.83 13.20 -17.38
N ILE A 205 -4.79 13.68 -18.17
CA ILE A 205 -5.59 12.86 -19.08
C ILE A 205 -5.18 13.16 -20.53
N SER A 206 -4.63 12.18 -21.23
CA SER A 206 -4.38 12.27 -22.67
C SER A 206 -5.56 11.70 -23.47
N ILE A 207 -5.96 12.41 -24.52
CA ILE A 207 -7.07 12.08 -25.41
C ILE A 207 -6.51 11.60 -26.75
N TYR A 208 -6.99 10.45 -27.21
CA TYR A 208 -6.59 9.82 -28.47
C TYR A 208 -7.80 9.62 -29.40
N GLU A 209 -7.62 9.95 -30.67
CA GLU A 209 -8.66 9.81 -31.70
C GLU A 209 -8.13 9.06 -32.92
N LYS A 210 -9.03 8.45 -33.72
CA LYS A 210 -8.63 7.73 -34.93
C LYS A 210 -8.31 8.70 -36.07
N SER A 211 -7.06 8.70 -36.53
CA SER A 211 -6.63 9.30 -37.79
C SER A 211 -6.32 8.18 -38.79
N GLY A 212 -7.27 7.90 -39.69
CA GLY A 212 -7.20 6.78 -40.62
C GLY A 212 -7.12 5.43 -39.88
N ALA A 213 -6.00 4.71 -40.05
CA ALA A 213 -5.75 3.42 -39.40
C ALA A 213 -5.08 3.55 -38.01
N HIS A 214 -4.64 4.74 -37.62
CA HIS A 214 -3.85 4.98 -36.42
C HIS A 214 -4.65 5.73 -35.35
N TRP A 215 -4.24 5.58 -34.09
CA TRP A 215 -4.68 6.43 -32.99
C TRP A 215 -3.64 7.53 -32.77
N VAL A 216 -4.09 8.77 -32.63
CA VAL A 216 -3.23 9.95 -32.47
C VAL A 216 -3.67 10.72 -31.24
N LYS A 217 -2.72 11.13 -30.40
CA LYS A 217 -2.92 12.03 -29.25
C LYS A 217 -3.40 13.39 -29.78
N THR A 218 -4.65 13.78 -29.53
CA THR A 218 -5.24 15.04 -29.99
C THR A 218 -5.14 16.14 -28.94
N GLN A 219 -5.13 15.79 -27.65
CA GLN A 219 -5.10 16.72 -26.52
C GLN A 219 -4.49 16.04 -25.29
N SER A 220 -3.91 16.83 -24.38
CA SER A 220 -3.79 16.47 -22.96
C SER A 220 -4.49 17.50 -22.10
N LEU A 221 -5.10 17.07 -21.01
CA LEU A 221 -5.77 17.92 -20.01
C LEU A 221 -5.07 17.72 -18.66
N PRO A 222 -4.52 18.79 -18.04
CA PRO A 222 -3.94 18.71 -16.71
C PRO A 222 -5.05 18.59 -15.67
N VAL A 223 -4.87 17.68 -14.70
CA VAL A 223 -5.79 17.51 -13.57
C VAL A 223 -5.09 18.02 -12.31
N PRO A 224 -5.59 19.08 -11.67
CA PRO A 224 -4.98 19.63 -10.45
C PRO A 224 -5.02 18.66 -9.27
N GLY A 225 -4.13 18.91 -8.31
CA GLY A 225 -4.11 18.25 -7.01
C GLY A 225 -3.29 16.95 -6.92
N ASN A 226 -2.86 16.65 -5.68
CA ASN A 226 -1.73 15.75 -5.41
C ASN A 226 -1.99 14.28 -5.80
N PRO A 227 -1.11 13.64 -6.58
CA PRO A 227 -1.24 12.22 -6.94
C PRO A 227 -0.82 11.34 -5.76
N ARG A 228 -1.81 10.76 -5.06
CA ARG A 228 -1.59 9.77 -4.00
C ARG A 228 -2.08 8.38 -4.42
N TRP A 229 -1.36 7.37 -3.92
CA TRP A 229 -1.57 5.94 -4.07
C TRP A 229 -2.99 5.53 -4.51
N GLY A 230 -3.12 5.09 -5.75
CA GLY A 230 -4.33 4.48 -6.29
C GLY A 230 -5.31 5.41 -7.01
N ILE A 231 -5.05 6.72 -7.09
CA ILE A 231 -5.93 7.71 -7.75
C ILE A 231 -5.08 8.60 -8.67
N ILE A 232 -5.15 8.37 -9.99
CA ILE A 232 -4.32 9.07 -10.98
C ILE A 232 -5.17 9.52 -12.18
N SER A 233 -5.78 10.71 -12.10
CA SER A 233 -6.60 11.28 -13.19
C SER A 233 -7.69 10.35 -13.72
N TRP A 234 -8.53 9.78 -12.83
CA TRP A 234 -9.55 8.80 -13.23
C TRP A 234 -10.62 9.47 -14.13
N PRO A 235 -10.78 9.06 -15.41
CA PRO A 235 -11.71 9.70 -16.35
C PRO A 235 -13.09 9.03 -16.36
N ILE A 236 -14.17 9.82 -16.29
CA ILE A 236 -15.56 9.40 -16.58
C ILE A 236 -16.17 10.37 -17.61
N VAL A 237 -16.89 9.86 -18.62
CA VAL A 237 -17.34 10.65 -19.79
C VAL A 237 -18.87 10.76 -19.88
N ALA A 238 -19.43 11.77 -19.20
CA ALA A 238 -20.86 12.07 -19.19
C ALA A 238 -21.25 13.01 -20.34
N GLY A 239 -22.11 12.56 -21.27
CA GLY A 239 -22.47 13.36 -22.46
C GLY A 239 -21.22 13.82 -23.25
N ASN A 240 -21.16 15.12 -23.55
CA ASN A 240 -20.02 15.83 -24.15
C ASN A 240 -19.02 16.39 -23.11
N ARG A 241 -18.98 15.82 -21.89
CA ARG A 241 -18.19 16.30 -20.75
C ARG A 241 -17.32 15.17 -20.19
N LEU A 242 -16.13 15.52 -19.72
CA LEU A 242 -15.21 14.64 -19.01
C LEU A 242 -15.10 15.12 -17.58
N ILE A 243 -15.30 14.20 -16.62
CA ILE A 243 -15.05 14.45 -15.21
C ILE A 243 -13.79 13.65 -14.86
N ALA A 244 -12.82 14.33 -14.26
CA ALA A 244 -11.53 13.79 -13.87
C ALA A 244 -11.39 13.85 -12.34
N ARG A 245 -10.91 12.77 -11.72
CA ARG A 245 -10.67 12.74 -10.27
C ARG A 245 -9.18 12.81 -9.92
N SER A 246 -8.81 13.69 -8.99
CA SER A 246 -7.54 13.65 -8.24
C SER A 246 -7.77 13.15 -6.81
N PHE A 247 -6.74 13.17 -5.95
CA PHE A 247 -6.92 12.85 -4.53
C PHE A 247 -7.75 13.93 -3.78
N GLU A 248 -7.72 15.17 -4.27
CA GLU A 248 -8.25 16.34 -3.56
C GLU A 248 -9.64 16.76 -4.02
N SER A 249 -9.97 16.59 -5.30
CA SER A 249 -11.28 16.98 -5.84
C SER A 249 -11.60 16.33 -7.21
N HIS A 250 -12.75 16.70 -7.76
CA HIS A 250 -13.21 16.35 -9.10
C HIS A 250 -13.17 17.59 -10.00
N TYR A 251 -12.82 17.41 -11.27
CA TYR A 251 -12.60 18.50 -12.24
C TYR A 251 -13.35 18.22 -13.53
N GLU A 252 -14.14 19.18 -14.01
CA GLU A 252 -14.97 19.07 -15.20
C GLU A 252 -14.31 19.71 -16.43
N TYR A 253 -14.40 19.05 -17.59
CA TYR A 253 -13.89 19.54 -18.86
C TYR A 253 -14.93 19.36 -19.97
N SER A 254 -15.06 20.38 -20.83
CA SER A 254 -15.74 20.28 -22.11
C SER A 254 -14.96 19.35 -23.05
N LEU A 255 -15.65 18.41 -23.70
CA LEU A 255 -15.12 17.62 -24.81
C LEU A 255 -15.55 18.15 -26.19
N ARG A 256 -16.29 19.27 -26.23
CA ARG A 256 -16.48 20.07 -27.45
C ARG A 256 -15.18 20.79 -27.75
N SER A 257 -14.81 20.94 -29.03
CA SER A 257 -13.65 21.77 -29.39
C SER A 257 -14.02 23.26 -29.25
N PRO A 258 -13.19 24.10 -28.62
CA PRO A 258 -11.93 23.76 -27.95
C PRO A 258 -12.16 23.11 -26.58
N TYR A 259 -11.32 22.13 -26.24
CA TYR A 259 -11.32 21.51 -24.92
C TYR A 259 -11.04 22.58 -23.84
N GLN A 260 -11.93 22.67 -22.85
CA GLN A 260 -11.90 23.72 -21.82
C GLN A 260 -12.16 23.10 -20.45
N PHE A 261 -11.41 23.53 -19.44
CA PHE A 261 -11.79 23.33 -18.04
C PHE A 261 -13.07 24.14 -17.75
N LEU A 262 -14.08 23.48 -17.18
CA LEU A 262 -15.39 24.08 -16.85
C LEU A 262 -15.54 24.40 -15.36
N GLY A 263 -14.78 23.74 -14.49
CA GLY A 263 -14.77 24.02 -13.06
C GLY A 263 -14.38 22.81 -12.20
N GLN A 264 -14.10 23.08 -10.93
CA GLN A 264 -13.93 22.09 -9.89
C GLN A 264 -15.30 21.78 -9.26
N LEU A 265 -15.61 20.50 -8.99
CA LEU A 265 -16.86 20.12 -8.35
C LEU A 265 -16.66 20.04 -6.84
N GLY A 266 -17.42 20.85 -6.09
CA GLY A 266 -17.55 20.74 -4.64
C GLY A 266 -16.36 21.29 -3.83
N THR A 267 -16.52 22.51 -3.31
CA THR A 267 -15.68 23.04 -2.21
C THR A 267 -15.92 22.35 -0.87
N ASP A 268 -17.07 21.67 -0.74
CA ASP A 268 -17.65 21.30 0.56
C ASP A 268 -17.31 19.86 0.98
N VAL A 269 -16.70 19.07 0.10
CA VAL A 269 -16.22 17.70 0.38
C VAL A 269 -14.69 17.66 0.21
N PRO A 270 -13.92 18.20 1.16
CA PRO A 270 -12.47 18.06 1.13
C PRO A 270 -12.10 16.57 1.20
N ASN A 271 -11.22 16.13 0.29
CA ASN A 271 -10.63 14.79 0.24
C ASN A 271 -11.63 13.67 -0.15
N PRO A 272 -12.11 13.61 -1.41
CA PRO A 272 -13.08 12.62 -1.92
C PRO A 272 -12.65 11.18 -1.64
N SER A 273 -13.60 10.29 -1.33
CA SER A 273 -13.32 8.86 -1.07
C SER A 273 -13.32 7.98 -2.34
N TYR A 274 -13.10 6.67 -2.22
CA TYR A 274 -12.97 5.76 -3.36
C TYR A 274 -14.26 5.56 -4.19
N GLY A 275 -15.43 5.81 -3.61
CA GLY A 275 -16.72 5.58 -4.27
C GLY A 275 -17.28 6.84 -4.93
N TRP A 276 -17.30 6.89 -6.26
CA TRP A 276 -17.94 7.93 -7.06
C TRP A 276 -18.39 7.39 -8.43
N ASP A 277 -19.38 8.04 -9.05
CA ASP A 277 -19.81 7.77 -10.44
C ASP A 277 -20.58 8.98 -11.02
N VAL A 278 -20.62 9.12 -12.36
CA VAL A 278 -21.27 10.25 -13.03
C VAL A 278 -22.14 9.79 -14.20
N LEU A 279 -23.39 10.23 -14.24
CA LEU A 279 -24.34 9.95 -15.32
C LEU A 279 -25.15 11.20 -15.68
N GLY A 280 -24.80 11.83 -16.81
CA GLY A 280 -25.45 13.06 -17.25
C GLY A 280 -25.14 14.24 -16.32
N ASP A 281 -26.16 15.00 -15.94
CA ASP A 281 -26.06 16.13 -14.99
C ASP A 281 -26.16 15.65 -13.52
N VAL A 282 -25.92 14.36 -13.24
CA VAL A 282 -25.93 13.78 -11.90
C VAL A 282 -24.59 13.10 -11.59
N MET A 283 -24.03 13.38 -10.40
CA MET A 283 -22.86 12.71 -9.83
C MET A 283 -23.26 12.13 -8.46
N ALA A 284 -22.80 10.91 -8.18
CA ALA A 284 -22.86 10.32 -6.85
C ALA A 284 -21.44 10.28 -6.28
N GLU A 285 -21.24 10.81 -5.08
CA GLU A 285 -19.94 10.83 -4.39
C GLU A 285 -20.12 10.42 -2.92
N ARG A 286 -19.21 9.57 -2.41
CA ARG A 286 -19.13 9.26 -0.98
C ARG A 286 -18.18 10.23 -0.28
N SER A 287 -18.73 11.03 0.64
CA SER A 287 -17.98 11.87 1.59
C SER A 287 -16.97 11.04 2.39
N ARG A 288 -15.75 11.55 2.58
CA ARG A 288 -14.71 10.88 3.37
C ARG A 288 -14.75 11.24 4.86
N SER A 289 -15.36 12.37 5.22
CA SER A 289 -15.41 12.91 6.58
C SER A 289 -16.68 12.49 7.32
N SER A 290 -17.85 12.61 6.68
CA SER A 290 -19.15 12.15 7.22
C SER A 290 -19.52 10.73 6.80
N MET A 291 -18.76 10.13 5.88
CA MET A 291 -18.97 8.78 5.30
C MET A 291 -20.24 8.63 4.42
N GLU A 292 -21.17 9.59 4.48
CA GLU A 292 -22.43 9.71 3.71
C GLU A 292 -22.22 9.68 2.19
N VAL A 293 -23.31 9.46 1.44
CA VAL A 293 -23.34 9.63 -0.02
C VAL A 293 -24.11 10.90 -0.39
N ALA A 294 -23.49 11.77 -1.17
CA ALA A 294 -24.13 12.93 -1.77
C ALA A 294 -24.46 12.64 -3.25
N LEU A 295 -25.70 12.93 -3.65
CA LEU A 295 -26.04 13.18 -5.04
C LEU A 295 -25.89 14.66 -5.32
N HIS A 296 -24.90 14.98 -6.15
CA HIS A 296 -24.73 16.32 -6.71
C HIS A 296 -25.49 16.38 -8.04
N ARG A 297 -26.22 17.47 -8.26
CA ARG A 297 -26.75 17.79 -9.58
C ARG A 297 -25.99 18.98 -10.14
N ARG A 298 -25.67 18.87 -11.44
CA ARG A 298 -25.20 20.01 -12.22
C ARG A 298 -26.38 20.97 -12.33
N GLN A 299 -26.25 22.09 -11.64
CA GLN A 299 -27.24 23.15 -11.73
C GLN A 299 -27.24 23.71 -13.14
N ALA A 300 -28.29 24.46 -13.44
CA ALA A 300 -28.41 25.08 -14.74
C ALA A 300 -27.14 25.91 -15.05
N ASP A 301 -26.60 26.64 -14.06
CA ASP A 301 -25.51 27.62 -14.18
C ASP A 301 -24.11 27.00 -14.34
N GLN A 302 -24.07 25.68 -14.58
CA GLN A 302 -22.88 24.84 -14.70
C GLN A 302 -22.14 24.57 -13.39
N THR A 303 -22.57 25.13 -12.26
CA THR A 303 -22.09 24.71 -10.93
C THR A 303 -22.64 23.33 -10.58
N TRP A 304 -22.07 22.70 -9.56
CA TRP A 304 -22.59 21.45 -8.99
C TRP A 304 -22.98 21.68 -7.54
N SER A 305 -24.27 21.53 -7.23
CA SER A 305 -24.77 21.61 -5.85
C SER A 305 -25.19 20.23 -5.36
N VAL A 306 -25.16 20.02 -4.06
CA VAL A 306 -25.81 18.87 -3.43
C VAL A 306 -27.33 19.00 -3.63
N ASP A 307 -27.96 17.97 -4.17
CA ASP A 307 -29.41 17.84 -4.35
C ASP A 307 -30.01 17.00 -3.23
N GLN A 308 -29.36 15.87 -2.91
CA GLN A 308 -29.79 14.92 -1.88
C GLN A 308 -28.55 14.35 -1.17
N THR A 309 -28.60 14.24 0.16
CA THR A 309 -27.65 13.42 0.94
C THR A 309 -28.36 12.18 1.46
N PHE A 310 -27.60 11.09 1.52
CA PHE A 310 -28.02 9.80 2.04
C PHE A 310 -27.11 9.44 3.20
N ASP A 311 -27.65 9.56 4.41
CA ASP A 311 -27.02 9.04 5.62
C ASP A 311 -26.94 7.51 5.52
N ASN A 312 -25.76 6.97 5.79
CA ASN A 312 -25.51 5.53 5.78
C ASN A 312 -26.38 4.80 6.82
N SER A 313 -26.77 5.47 7.92
CA SER A 313 -27.69 4.91 8.93
C SER A 313 -29.09 4.63 8.36
N VAL A 314 -29.59 5.47 7.46
CA VAL A 314 -30.91 5.34 6.81
C VAL A 314 -30.94 4.16 5.83
N HIS A 315 -29.78 3.74 5.33
CA HIS A 315 -29.63 2.60 4.43
C HIS A 315 -28.88 1.41 5.04
N GLY A 316 -28.62 1.44 6.36
CA GLY A 316 -28.05 0.35 7.13
C GLY A 316 -26.63 -0.05 6.70
N MET A 317 -25.75 0.88 6.31
CA MET A 317 -24.35 0.59 5.96
C MET A 317 -23.31 1.18 6.92
N ASP A 318 -22.22 0.45 7.14
CA ASP A 318 -21.02 0.96 7.81
C ASP A 318 -20.01 1.48 6.77
N MET A 319 -19.75 0.71 5.71
CA MET A 319 -18.66 0.99 4.77
C MET A 319 -19.09 0.79 3.31
N ILE A 320 -19.00 1.85 2.51
CA ILE A 320 -19.38 1.86 1.09
C ILE A 320 -18.13 1.79 0.21
N TYR A 321 -18.07 0.77 -0.68
CA TYR A 321 -16.94 0.48 -1.55
C TYR A 321 -17.15 0.96 -2.99
N VAL A 322 -18.36 0.80 -3.53
CA VAL A 322 -18.68 1.17 -4.92
C VAL A 322 -20.01 1.91 -4.95
N LEU A 323 -20.02 3.06 -5.63
CA LEU A 323 -21.24 3.68 -6.13
C LEU A 323 -21.36 3.34 -7.62
N LYS A 324 -22.57 3.02 -8.07
CA LYS A 324 -22.88 2.96 -9.51
C LYS A 324 -24.19 3.70 -9.76
N LEU A 325 -24.11 4.83 -10.45
CA LEU A 325 -25.28 5.47 -11.01
C LEU A 325 -25.79 4.61 -12.15
N THR A 326 -27.05 4.21 -12.01
CA THR A 326 -27.87 3.84 -13.16
C THR A 326 -28.85 4.96 -13.45
N SER A 327 -29.51 4.80 -14.57
CA SER A 327 -30.49 5.74 -15.09
C SER A 327 -31.82 5.75 -14.29
N ARG A 328 -32.01 4.81 -13.35
CA ARG A 328 -33.19 4.69 -12.47
C ARG A 328 -32.87 4.78 -10.98
N GLU A 329 -31.65 4.39 -10.63
CA GLU A 329 -31.26 4.02 -9.28
C GLU A 329 -29.79 4.36 -9.05
N LEU A 330 -29.47 4.90 -7.88
CA LEU A 330 -28.13 4.81 -7.31
C LEU A 330 -27.98 3.43 -6.68
N MET A 331 -27.07 2.62 -7.21
CA MET A 331 -26.63 1.39 -6.57
C MET A 331 -25.48 1.71 -5.62
N VAL A 332 -25.67 1.36 -4.35
CA VAL A 332 -24.66 1.48 -3.30
C VAL A 332 -24.23 0.07 -2.92
N LEU A 333 -22.93 -0.22 -2.99
CA LEU A 333 -22.36 -1.50 -2.56
C LEU A 333 -21.44 -1.27 -1.37
N GLY A 334 -21.74 -1.94 -0.26
CA GLY A 334 -21.03 -1.78 1.01
C GLY A 334 -21.33 -2.89 2.02
N ASP A 335 -20.63 -2.85 3.15
CA ASP A 335 -20.92 -3.71 4.30
C ASP A 335 -22.04 -3.10 5.18
N PRO A 336 -23.06 -3.88 5.56
CA PRO A 336 -24.18 -3.43 6.39
C PRO A 336 -23.86 -3.35 7.90
N GLN A 337 -24.52 -2.43 8.61
CA GLN A 337 -24.34 -2.17 10.05
C GLN A 337 -24.70 -3.37 10.96
N ASP A 338 -25.57 -4.26 10.48
CA ASP A 338 -25.97 -5.47 11.22
C ASP A 338 -24.88 -6.57 11.25
N GLY A 339 -23.69 -6.30 10.69
CA GLY A 339 -22.54 -7.23 10.66
C GLY A 339 -22.69 -8.39 9.68
N ASP A 340 -23.71 -8.33 8.81
CA ASP A 340 -23.90 -9.30 7.73
C ASP A 340 -23.08 -8.92 6.47
N LYS A 341 -23.18 -9.70 5.39
CA LYS A 341 -22.24 -9.61 4.26
C LYS A 341 -22.58 -8.50 3.25
N ASN A 342 -21.53 -7.93 2.64
CA ASN A 342 -21.51 -7.12 1.40
C ASN A 342 -22.84 -7.11 0.64
N THR A 343 -23.55 -5.97 0.70
CA THR A 343 -24.91 -5.80 0.19
C THR A 343 -24.96 -4.70 -0.87
N ILE A 344 -25.71 -4.95 -1.95
CA ILE A 344 -26.09 -3.93 -2.92
C ILE A 344 -27.44 -3.35 -2.49
N SER A 345 -27.43 -2.17 -1.87
CA SER A 345 -28.64 -1.38 -1.66
C SER A 345 -28.97 -0.59 -2.91
N ILE A 346 -30.26 -0.49 -3.22
CA ILE A 346 -30.77 0.19 -4.41
C ILE A 346 -31.60 1.37 -3.95
N ILE A 347 -31.05 2.57 -4.14
CA ILE A 347 -31.71 3.83 -3.84
C ILE A 347 -32.43 4.29 -5.11
N SER A 348 -33.76 4.28 -5.07
CA SER A 348 -34.60 4.72 -6.20
C SER A 348 -34.48 6.24 -6.39
N THR A 349 -33.72 6.66 -7.39
CA THR A 349 -33.50 8.07 -7.72
C THR A 349 -34.48 8.52 -8.78
N SER A 350 -35.39 9.45 -8.44
CA SER A 350 -36.28 10.11 -9.40
C SER A 350 -35.51 11.12 -10.25
N VAL A 351 -34.72 10.61 -11.21
CA VAL A 351 -33.94 11.43 -12.13
C VAL A 351 -34.85 11.97 -13.24
N PRO A 352 -35.11 13.29 -13.33
CA PRO A 352 -35.92 13.86 -14.40
C PRO A 352 -35.19 13.75 -15.76
N PRO A 353 -35.91 13.88 -16.89
CA PRO A 353 -35.30 13.85 -18.20
C PRO A 353 -34.12 14.81 -18.31
N GLN A 354 -32.97 14.29 -18.71
CA GLN A 354 -31.72 15.02 -18.86
C GLN A 354 -31.74 15.78 -20.20
N MET A 355 -31.15 16.98 -20.27
CA MET A 355 -31.23 17.85 -21.45
C MET A 355 -29.84 18.39 -21.82
N ASP A 356 -29.35 18.03 -23.01
CA ASP A 356 -28.15 18.64 -23.64
C ASP A 356 -28.56 19.45 -24.89
N HIS A 357 -27.68 20.32 -25.39
CA HIS A 357 -27.86 21.10 -26.62
C HIS A 357 -26.60 20.98 -27.49
N SER A 358 -26.74 20.99 -28.81
CA SER A 358 -25.62 20.88 -29.75
C SER A 358 -25.82 21.75 -30.99
N GLY A 359 -24.75 22.30 -31.55
CA GLY A 359 -24.79 23.28 -32.63
C GLY A 359 -23.74 24.38 -32.42
N THR A 360 -23.55 25.24 -33.42
CA THR A 360 -22.69 26.44 -33.29
C THR A 360 -23.47 27.55 -32.60
N VAL A 361 -23.49 27.52 -31.27
CA VAL A 361 -23.99 28.62 -30.43
C VAL A 361 -22.84 29.49 -29.92
N SER A 362 -23.15 30.76 -29.72
CA SER A 362 -22.27 31.91 -29.73
C SER A 362 -22.10 32.53 -28.33
N ALA A 363 -23.16 32.46 -27.51
CA ALA A 363 -23.12 32.70 -26.08
C ALA A 363 -24.07 31.71 -25.40
N VAL A 364 -23.69 31.25 -24.20
CA VAL A 364 -24.56 30.48 -23.29
C VAL A 364 -24.61 31.24 -21.97
N THR A 365 -25.53 32.21 -21.88
CA THR A 365 -25.85 32.91 -20.63
C THR A 365 -27.07 32.27 -19.97
N GLN A 366 -27.25 32.48 -18.67
CA GLN A 366 -28.37 31.88 -17.97
C GLN A 366 -28.90 32.74 -16.83
N ASP A 367 -30.18 32.55 -16.55
CA ASP A 367 -31.02 33.42 -15.74
C ASP A 367 -32.12 32.54 -15.12
N GLY A 368 -31.83 31.97 -13.95
CA GLY A 368 -32.62 30.89 -13.35
C GLY A 368 -32.74 29.67 -14.27
N ASP A 369 -33.95 29.14 -14.44
CA ASP A 369 -34.24 27.95 -15.25
C ASP A 369 -34.14 28.17 -16.78
N VAL A 370 -33.79 29.38 -17.24
CA VAL A 370 -33.75 29.76 -18.66
C VAL A 370 -32.32 29.76 -19.19
N THR A 371 -31.98 28.75 -19.99
CA THR A 371 -30.73 28.68 -20.76
C THR A 371 -30.84 29.48 -22.05
N ARG A 372 -30.16 30.62 -22.12
CA ARG A 372 -30.12 31.44 -23.34
C ARG A 372 -29.03 30.92 -24.27
N LEU A 373 -29.39 30.58 -25.49
CA LEU A 373 -28.51 30.08 -26.54
C LEU A 373 -28.55 31.04 -27.72
N ASP A 374 -27.52 31.86 -27.87
CA ASP A 374 -27.39 32.66 -29.08
C ASP A 374 -26.90 31.79 -30.24
N ALA A 375 -27.67 31.64 -31.31
CA ALA A 375 -27.22 31.03 -32.56
C ALA A 375 -26.44 32.03 -33.45
N GLY A 376 -26.54 33.33 -33.14
CA GLY A 376 -25.79 34.41 -33.77
C GLY A 376 -26.37 34.90 -35.09
N GLU A 377 -25.51 35.58 -35.86
CA GLU A 377 -25.86 36.17 -37.15
C GLU A 377 -25.70 35.17 -38.30
N HIS A 378 -26.73 35.07 -39.14
CA HIS A 378 -26.74 34.31 -40.38
C HIS A 378 -27.03 35.23 -41.55
N LEU A 379 -26.23 35.11 -42.62
CA LEU A 379 -26.47 35.86 -43.85
C LEU A 379 -27.82 35.48 -44.46
N ALA A 380 -28.56 36.45 -44.98
CA ALA A 380 -29.87 36.23 -45.62
C ALA A 380 -29.83 35.20 -46.78
N SER A 381 -28.68 35.03 -47.44
CA SER A 381 -28.43 34.03 -48.49
C SER A 381 -28.16 32.61 -47.99
N ALA A 382 -27.91 32.41 -46.68
CA ALA A 382 -27.53 31.11 -46.13
C ALA A 382 -28.74 30.20 -45.88
N THR A 383 -28.66 28.98 -46.43
CA THR A 383 -29.54 27.85 -46.05
C THR A 383 -29.01 27.23 -44.76
N VAL A 384 -29.78 27.31 -43.68
CA VAL A 384 -29.36 26.84 -42.34
C VAL A 384 -30.29 25.71 -41.91
N PRO A 385 -29.92 24.42 -42.11
CA PRO A 385 -30.82 23.29 -41.91
C PRO A 385 -31.11 22.98 -40.43
N SER A 386 -30.24 23.39 -39.51
CA SER A 386 -30.50 23.47 -38.08
C SER A 386 -29.54 24.48 -37.44
N LEU A 387 -30.06 25.28 -36.49
CA LEU A 387 -29.29 26.16 -35.60
C LEU A 387 -28.74 25.34 -34.42
N VAL A 388 -29.66 24.65 -33.75
CA VAL A 388 -29.46 23.95 -32.49
C VAL A 388 -30.23 22.63 -32.53
N THR A 389 -29.59 21.54 -32.12
CA THR A 389 -30.24 20.27 -31.81
C THR A 389 -30.25 20.08 -30.28
N LEU A 390 -31.42 20.31 -29.68
CA LEU A 390 -31.69 20.00 -28.28
C LEU A 390 -31.93 18.49 -28.13
N SER A 391 -31.36 17.88 -27.11
CA SER A 391 -31.32 16.42 -26.92
C SER A 391 -31.82 16.05 -25.53
N ALA A 392 -33.01 15.46 -25.48
CA ALA A 392 -33.61 14.94 -24.25
C ALA A 392 -33.25 13.47 -24.07
N TYR A 393 -32.78 13.06 -22.89
CA TYR A 393 -32.47 11.68 -22.54
C TYR A 393 -33.30 11.29 -21.32
N GLN A 394 -34.20 10.30 -21.46
CA GLN A 394 -34.91 9.77 -20.30
C GLN A 394 -34.07 8.66 -19.67
N PRO A 395 -33.67 8.83 -18.40
CA PRO A 395 -32.87 7.83 -17.74
C PRO A 395 -33.78 6.73 -17.13
N ASP A 396 -34.97 7.07 -16.63
CA ASP A 396 -35.76 6.11 -15.83
C ASP A 396 -36.40 4.95 -16.65
N ALA A 397 -37.25 4.15 -16.01
CA ALA A 397 -37.93 3.02 -16.66
C ALA A 397 -39.14 3.43 -17.52
N GLY A 398 -39.57 4.69 -17.45
CA GLY A 398 -40.76 5.21 -18.10
C GLY A 398 -40.50 5.58 -19.56
N SER A 399 -41.46 5.25 -20.42
CA SER A 399 -41.64 6.00 -21.65
C SER A 399 -42.31 7.33 -21.33
N GLY A 400 -41.53 8.40 -21.20
CA GLY A 400 -42.04 9.76 -20.99
C GLY A 400 -42.37 10.45 -22.31
N VAL A 401 -43.41 11.28 -22.33
CA VAL A 401 -43.59 12.30 -23.38
C VAL A 401 -43.14 13.63 -22.80
N LEU A 402 -42.17 14.26 -23.45
CA LEU A 402 -41.72 15.60 -23.14
C LEU A 402 -42.42 16.57 -24.09
N GLU A 403 -43.35 17.37 -23.58
CA GLU A 403 -44.09 18.36 -24.35
C GLU A 403 -43.24 19.63 -24.50
N VAL A 404 -43.21 20.18 -25.72
CA VAL A 404 -42.40 21.36 -26.07
C VAL A 404 -43.35 22.53 -26.31
N ALA A 405 -43.49 23.40 -25.31
CA ALA A 405 -44.24 24.65 -25.47
C ALA A 405 -43.32 25.72 -26.06
N ALA A 406 -43.70 26.26 -27.22
CA ALA A 406 -42.95 27.30 -27.93
C ALA A 406 -43.65 28.66 -27.82
N THR A 407 -42.91 29.70 -27.43
CA THR A 407 -43.36 31.10 -27.37
C THR A 407 -42.30 32.04 -27.96
N GLY A 408 -42.60 33.34 -28.09
CA GLY A 408 -41.77 34.29 -28.85
C GLY A 408 -42.09 34.28 -30.34
N ASP A 409 -41.07 34.49 -31.19
CA ASP A 409 -41.17 34.56 -32.65
C ASP A 409 -41.38 33.18 -33.34
N THR A 410 -42.36 32.40 -32.88
CA THR A 410 -42.53 30.99 -33.31
C THR A 410 -42.78 30.79 -34.81
N ALA A 411 -43.18 31.83 -35.54
CA ALA A 411 -43.33 31.81 -37.01
C ALA A 411 -42.00 31.92 -37.77
N ASP A 412 -40.93 32.41 -37.13
CA ASP A 412 -39.61 32.60 -37.72
C ASP A 412 -38.70 31.38 -37.55
N PHE A 413 -39.08 30.42 -36.71
CA PHE A 413 -38.33 29.18 -36.49
C PHE A 413 -39.08 27.95 -37.01
N SER A 414 -38.34 26.86 -37.19
CA SER A 414 -38.85 25.53 -37.49
C SER A 414 -38.40 24.54 -36.41
N LEU A 415 -39.30 23.64 -36.01
CA LEU A 415 -39.10 22.64 -34.98
C LEU A 415 -39.35 21.25 -35.57
N SER A 416 -38.45 20.29 -35.37
CA SER A 416 -38.61 18.92 -35.90
C SER A 416 -39.73 18.12 -35.21
N ALA A 417 -40.18 18.54 -34.03
CA ALA A 417 -41.31 17.97 -33.29
C ALA A 417 -41.89 18.99 -32.29
N THR A 418 -43.14 18.78 -31.86
CA THR A 418 -43.77 19.50 -30.74
C THR A 418 -43.79 18.68 -29.43
N SER A 419 -43.39 17.41 -29.49
CA SER A 419 -43.11 16.58 -28.33
C SER A 419 -42.01 15.57 -28.64
N LEU A 420 -41.22 15.23 -27.62
CA LEU A 420 -40.20 14.18 -27.71
C LEU A 420 -40.71 12.93 -26.98
N ASN A 421 -40.91 11.85 -27.73
CA ASN A 421 -41.19 10.53 -27.18
C ASN A 421 -39.88 9.95 -26.63
N LEU A 422 -39.69 10.03 -25.32
CA LEU A 422 -38.49 9.55 -24.67
C LEU A 422 -38.59 8.03 -24.46
N GLN A 423 -37.48 7.35 -24.68
CA GLN A 423 -37.35 5.92 -24.39
C GLN A 423 -36.22 5.73 -23.38
N PRO A 424 -36.36 4.81 -22.41
CA PRO A 424 -35.30 4.48 -21.46
C PRO A 424 -33.96 4.26 -22.14
N ASP A 425 -32.92 4.87 -21.58
CA ASP A 425 -31.53 4.78 -22.04
C ASP A 425 -31.29 5.24 -23.49
N LYS A 426 -32.14 6.15 -24.03
CA LYS A 426 -31.98 6.75 -25.36
C LYS A 426 -32.22 8.26 -25.38
N SER A 427 -31.48 8.93 -26.25
CA SER A 427 -31.72 10.32 -26.62
C SER A 427 -32.85 10.44 -27.65
N ALA A 428 -33.73 11.43 -27.46
CA ALA A 428 -34.63 11.97 -28.46
C ALA A 428 -34.17 13.40 -28.79
N HIS A 429 -34.28 13.80 -30.06
CA HIS A 429 -33.69 15.05 -30.55
C HIS A 429 -34.74 15.99 -31.14
N LEU A 430 -34.71 17.26 -30.71
CA LEU A 430 -35.42 18.36 -31.32
C LEU A 430 -34.43 19.23 -32.10
N GLN A 431 -34.55 19.23 -33.42
CA GLN A 431 -33.83 20.18 -34.27
C GLN A 431 -34.63 21.48 -34.34
N VAL A 432 -33.97 22.59 -34.02
CA VAL A 432 -34.44 23.96 -34.19
C VAL A 432 -33.74 24.52 -35.43
N GLY A 433 -34.49 25.15 -36.34
CA GLY A 433 -34.01 25.79 -37.56
C GLY A 433 -34.57 27.20 -37.73
N LEU A 434 -33.96 28.02 -38.59
CA LEU A 434 -34.41 29.38 -38.88
C LEU A 434 -35.06 29.44 -40.27
N ASN A 435 -36.26 29.98 -40.34
CA ASN A 435 -37.04 30.00 -41.57
C ASN A 435 -36.41 30.96 -42.61
N SER A 436 -36.68 30.70 -43.89
CA SER A 436 -36.04 31.41 -45.01
C SER A 436 -36.62 32.81 -45.28
N GLY A 437 -37.75 33.15 -44.67
CA GLY A 437 -38.38 34.48 -44.77
C GLY A 437 -38.06 35.44 -43.62
N THR A 438 -37.29 34.99 -42.64
CA THR A 438 -37.00 35.72 -41.40
C THR A 438 -36.07 36.92 -41.65
N ALA A 439 -36.30 38.01 -40.92
CA ALA A 439 -35.53 39.24 -41.02
C ALA A 439 -35.30 39.87 -39.63
N GLY A 440 -34.08 40.38 -39.40
CA GLY A 440 -33.67 40.92 -38.11
C GLY A 440 -33.33 39.85 -37.08
N GLU A 441 -33.20 40.29 -35.82
CA GLU A 441 -33.06 39.44 -34.64
C GLU A 441 -34.42 38.86 -34.22
N LYS A 442 -34.40 37.60 -33.75
CA LYS A 442 -35.57 36.82 -33.37
C LYS A 442 -35.27 35.95 -32.16
N SER A 443 -36.24 35.79 -31.25
CA SER A 443 -36.12 34.91 -30.07
C SER A 443 -37.26 33.90 -30.03
N ILE A 444 -36.93 32.62 -29.82
CA ILE A 444 -37.90 31.55 -29.51
C ILE A 444 -37.60 30.95 -28.15
N THR A 445 -38.61 30.93 -27.28
CA THR A 445 -38.54 30.28 -25.98
C THR A 445 -39.20 28.91 -26.05
N LEU A 446 -38.43 27.87 -25.74
CA LEU A 446 -38.82 26.46 -25.73
C LEU A 446 -38.83 25.94 -24.29
N THR A 447 -40.01 25.85 -23.71
CA THR A 447 -40.23 25.28 -22.37
C THR A 447 -40.53 23.79 -22.50
N PHE A 448 -39.76 22.96 -21.78
CA PHE A 448 -39.88 21.50 -21.81
C PHE A 448 -40.54 20.99 -20.53
N THR A 449 -41.69 20.33 -20.66
CA THR A 449 -42.48 19.83 -19.52
C THR A 449 -42.79 18.35 -19.72
N VAL A 450 -42.64 17.54 -18.67
CA VAL A 450 -43.04 16.13 -18.71
C VAL A 450 -44.57 16.05 -18.72
N GLN A 451 -45.15 15.30 -19.65
CA GLN A 451 -46.59 15.16 -19.79
C GLN A 451 -47.26 14.74 -18.45
N GLY A 452 -48.16 15.59 -17.95
CA GLY A 452 -48.84 15.40 -16.66
C GLY A 452 -48.15 16.03 -15.44
N GLN A 453 -46.95 16.60 -15.58
CA GLN A 453 -46.31 17.47 -14.58
C GLN A 453 -46.70 18.94 -14.84
N ALA A 454 -46.74 19.75 -13.77
CA ALA A 454 -47.02 21.19 -13.87
C ALA A 454 -45.76 22.06 -14.01
N THR A 455 -44.61 21.55 -13.57
CA THR A 455 -43.33 22.28 -13.55
C THR A 455 -42.49 21.90 -14.78
N PRO A 456 -41.94 22.87 -15.53
CA PRO A 456 -40.94 22.60 -16.56
C PRO A 456 -39.67 21.96 -15.98
N ILE A 457 -38.96 21.17 -16.79
CA ILE A 457 -37.65 20.60 -16.42
C ILE A 457 -36.45 21.43 -16.91
N ARG A 458 -36.64 22.20 -17.99
CA ARG A 458 -35.71 23.20 -18.54
C ARG A 458 -36.51 24.17 -19.40
N THR A 459 -36.04 25.41 -19.49
CA THR A 459 -36.43 26.34 -20.55
C THR A 459 -35.19 26.74 -21.35
N TYR A 460 -35.31 26.79 -22.67
CA TYR A 460 -34.29 27.34 -23.56
C TYR A 460 -34.85 28.59 -24.24
N GLU A 461 -34.09 29.69 -24.25
CA GLU A 461 -34.37 30.85 -25.07
C GLU A 461 -33.32 30.90 -26.19
N ILE A 462 -33.73 30.85 -27.45
CA ILE A 462 -32.82 30.75 -28.60
C ILE A 462 -32.93 32.03 -29.43
N THR A 463 -31.90 32.87 -29.40
CA THR A 463 -31.79 34.05 -30.28
C THR A 463 -31.11 33.68 -31.60
N ALA A 464 -31.58 34.26 -32.69
CA ALA A 464 -30.96 34.12 -34.01
C ALA A 464 -31.26 35.34 -34.88
N SER A 465 -30.27 35.81 -35.64
CA SER A 465 -30.39 37.02 -36.45
C SER A 465 -30.16 36.75 -37.93
N ARG A 466 -31.06 37.22 -38.82
CA ARG A 466 -30.81 37.25 -40.27
C ARG A 466 -30.34 38.64 -40.71
N VAL A 467 -29.08 38.74 -41.09
CA VAL A 467 -28.40 39.98 -41.49
C VAL A 467 -28.13 40.04 -43.00
N ALA A 468 -28.10 41.26 -43.54
CA ALA A 468 -27.92 41.50 -44.97
C ALA A 468 -26.44 41.47 -45.43
N ALA A 469 -25.51 41.76 -44.51
CA ALA A 469 -24.06 41.76 -44.74
C ALA A 469 -23.33 41.49 -43.41
N ALA A 470 -22.04 41.11 -43.48
CA ALA A 470 -21.19 40.85 -42.31
C ALA A 470 -20.35 42.07 -41.92
N THR A 471 -20.12 42.25 -40.61
CA THR A 471 -19.26 43.29 -40.04
C THR A 471 -17.80 42.85 -39.88
N PRO A 472 -16.81 43.77 -40.04
CA PRO A 472 -15.39 43.52 -39.82
C PRO A 472 -15.04 42.96 -38.44
N LEU A 473 -13.94 42.20 -38.36
CA LEU A 473 -13.32 41.80 -37.09
C LEU A 473 -12.48 42.91 -36.47
N GLN A 474 -12.48 43.02 -35.14
CA GLN A 474 -11.56 43.83 -34.33
C GLN A 474 -11.14 43.08 -33.06
N PHE A 475 -9.94 43.34 -32.52
CA PHE A 475 -9.51 42.83 -31.22
C PHE A 475 -9.98 43.74 -30.08
N VAL A 476 -10.52 43.12 -29.02
CA VAL A 476 -10.83 43.78 -27.73
C VAL A 476 -9.70 43.51 -26.73
N GLN A 477 -9.19 42.28 -26.70
CA GLN A 477 -7.99 41.89 -25.96
C GLN A 477 -7.06 41.09 -26.87
N GLU A 478 -5.77 41.47 -26.92
CA GLU A 478 -4.68 40.69 -27.51
C GLU A 478 -3.99 39.80 -26.47
N PRO A 479 -3.31 38.70 -26.89
CA PRO A 479 -2.56 37.83 -25.99
C PRO A 479 -1.43 38.55 -25.25
N LYS A 480 -1.04 38.01 -24.09
CA LYS A 480 0.01 38.55 -23.21
C LYS A 480 1.23 37.60 -23.15
N PRO A 481 2.44 38.11 -22.86
CA PRO A 481 3.60 37.27 -22.63
C PRO A 481 3.53 36.49 -21.32
N ALA A 482 4.45 35.56 -21.13
CA ALA A 482 4.65 34.86 -19.86
C ALA A 482 6.11 34.45 -19.65
N LEU A 483 6.53 34.43 -18.38
CA LEU A 483 7.80 33.90 -17.89
C LEU A 483 7.45 32.81 -16.86
N CYS A 484 7.83 31.56 -17.14
CA CYS A 484 7.26 30.37 -16.47
C CYS A 484 8.31 29.26 -16.25
N GLN A 485 8.10 28.37 -15.28
CA GLN A 485 8.95 27.19 -15.06
C GLN A 485 8.57 26.05 -16.03
N PRO A 486 9.34 24.95 -16.14
CA PRO A 486 9.10 23.95 -17.16
C PRO A 486 7.82 23.18 -16.86
N ARG A 487 6.96 23.02 -17.86
CA ARG A 487 5.66 22.31 -17.78
C ARG A 487 4.53 23.06 -17.07
N GLU A 488 4.74 24.28 -16.57
CA GLU A 488 3.63 25.23 -16.35
C GLU A 488 2.82 25.40 -17.65
N VAL A 489 1.50 25.55 -17.53
CA VAL A 489 0.60 25.64 -18.68
C VAL A 489 0.03 27.06 -18.79
N VAL A 490 0.71 27.90 -19.57
CA VAL A 490 0.28 29.29 -19.78
C VAL A 490 -0.96 29.32 -20.69
N ALA A 491 -1.98 30.06 -20.28
CA ALA A 491 -3.13 30.41 -21.09
C ALA A 491 -2.90 31.74 -21.82
N MET A 492 -2.76 31.71 -23.14
CA MET A 492 -2.78 32.89 -24.00
C MET A 492 -4.19 33.03 -24.59
N SER A 493 -4.95 34.04 -24.15
CA SER A 493 -6.32 34.30 -24.60
C SER A 493 -6.43 35.55 -25.47
N VAL A 494 -7.42 35.55 -26.36
CA VAL A 494 -7.78 36.67 -27.25
C VAL A 494 -9.29 36.90 -27.25
N GLU A 495 -9.71 38.16 -27.36
CA GLU A 495 -11.12 38.55 -27.46
C GLU A 495 -11.36 39.43 -28.69
N VAL A 496 -12.48 39.20 -29.39
CA VAL A 496 -12.80 39.82 -30.69
C VAL A 496 -14.28 40.17 -30.85
N GLU A 497 -14.52 41.25 -31.58
CA GLU A 497 -15.85 41.69 -32.04
C GLU A 497 -15.99 41.57 -33.57
N GLY A 498 -17.22 41.45 -34.07
CA GLY A 498 -17.58 41.33 -35.49
C GLY A 498 -18.65 40.26 -35.76
N THR A 499 -19.12 40.14 -37.00
CA THR A 499 -20.13 39.14 -37.38
C THR A 499 -19.60 37.72 -37.22
N ARG A 500 -20.44 36.83 -36.68
CA ARG A 500 -20.09 35.42 -36.38
C ARG A 500 -20.38 34.51 -37.61
N PRO A 501 -19.86 33.27 -37.68
CA PRO A 501 -18.94 32.61 -36.75
C PRO A 501 -17.49 33.13 -36.86
N TYR A 502 -16.73 32.99 -35.78
CA TYR A 502 -15.28 33.19 -35.77
C TYR A 502 -14.56 31.86 -35.96
N THR A 503 -13.38 31.91 -36.57
CA THR A 503 -12.44 30.80 -36.66
C THR A 503 -11.05 31.30 -36.28
N TYR A 504 -10.39 30.63 -35.35
CA TYR A 504 -9.06 30.98 -34.85
C TYR A 504 -8.01 30.07 -35.47
N ARG A 505 -6.78 30.59 -35.62
CA ARG A 505 -5.60 29.83 -36.01
C ARG A 505 -4.38 30.41 -35.30
N TRP A 506 -3.88 29.69 -34.29
CA TRP A 506 -2.67 30.11 -33.58
C TRP A 506 -1.40 29.78 -34.36
N LEU A 507 -0.40 30.64 -34.21
CA LEU A 507 0.94 30.49 -34.75
C LEU A 507 1.96 30.52 -33.61
N LYS A 508 2.99 29.67 -33.71
CA LYS A 508 4.21 29.70 -32.91
C LYS A 508 5.39 29.92 -33.84
N ASP A 509 6.24 30.90 -33.54
CA ASP A 509 7.44 31.23 -34.30
C ASP A 509 7.15 31.42 -35.82
N GLY A 510 5.98 32.00 -36.13
CA GLY A 510 5.45 32.20 -37.48
C GLY A 510 4.86 30.95 -38.18
N GLN A 511 4.84 29.78 -37.52
CA GLN A 511 4.29 28.54 -38.05
C GLN A 511 2.94 28.19 -37.40
N ILE A 512 1.99 27.68 -38.19
CA ILE A 512 0.66 27.30 -37.71
C ILE A 512 0.74 26.12 -36.72
N ILE A 513 0.10 26.25 -35.56
CA ILE A 513 -0.04 25.17 -34.58
C ILE A 513 -1.24 24.29 -35.00
N PRO A 514 -1.05 23.01 -35.38
CA PRO A 514 -2.16 22.16 -35.82
C PRO A 514 -3.19 21.93 -34.70
N GLY A 515 -4.47 22.09 -35.02
CA GLY A 515 -5.58 21.89 -34.06
C GLY A 515 -5.86 23.06 -33.11
N ALA A 516 -4.97 24.06 -33.02
CA ALA A 516 -5.16 25.23 -32.16
C ALA A 516 -6.13 26.25 -32.81
N THR A 517 -7.43 25.95 -32.73
CA THR A 517 -8.54 26.77 -33.28
C THR A 517 -9.43 27.38 -32.20
N SER A 518 -8.86 27.63 -31.02
CA SER A 518 -9.49 28.19 -29.82
C SER A 518 -9.30 29.71 -29.73
N SER A 519 -10.14 30.42 -28.97
CA SER A 519 -9.83 31.78 -28.48
C SER A 519 -8.75 31.79 -27.38
N THR A 520 -8.46 30.63 -26.78
CA THR A 520 -7.39 30.46 -25.78
C THR A 520 -6.47 29.31 -26.16
N LEU A 521 -5.19 29.59 -26.37
CA LEU A 521 -4.13 28.60 -26.51
C LEU A 521 -3.53 28.28 -25.14
N TRP A 522 -3.37 26.99 -24.85
CA TRP A 522 -2.67 26.50 -23.66
C TRP A 522 -1.31 25.92 -24.09
N SER A 523 -0.21 26.44 -23.54
CA SER A 523 1.15 26.09 -23.99
C SER A 523 2.12 25.80 -22.85
N LYS A 524 2.86 24.69 -23.00
CA LYS A 524 4.05 24.29 -22.21
C LYS A 524 5.37 24.54 -22.96
N ALA A 525 5.38 25.34 -24.03
CA ALA A 525 6.55 25.50 -24.91
C ALA A 525 6.90 26.97 -25.14
N GLY A 526 8.13 27.37 -24.83
CA GLY A 526 8.59 28.73 -25.08
C GLY A 526 8.74 29.03 -26.57
N GLY A 527 8.46 30.28 -26.96
CA GLY A 527 8.41 30.74 -28.35
C GLY A 527 7.67 32.08 -28.47
N SER A 528 7.60 32.62 -29.69
CA SER A 528 6.77 33.79 -30.00
C SER A 528 5.41 33.35 -30.54
N TYR A 529 4.32 33.85 -29.96
CA TYR A 529 2.95 33.43 -30.27
C TYR A 529 2.13 34.56 -30.88
N GLN A 530 1.31 34.20 -31.87
CA GLN A 530 0.30 35.07 -32.50
C GLN A 530 -1.00 34.28 -32.71
N VAL A 531 -2.11 35.00 -32.85
CA VAL A 531 -3.40 34.41 -33.26
C VAL A 531 -3.97 35.15 -34.46
N GLU A 532 -4.31 34.37 -35.48
CA GLU A 532 -5.11 34.81 -36.63
C GLU A 532 -6.58 34.49 -36.37
N VAL A 533 -7.48 35.42 -36.68
CA VAL A 533 -8.93 35.27 -36.49
C VAL A 533 -9.66 35.63 -37.78
N THR A 534 -10.55 34.77 -38.25
CA THR A 534 -11.30 34.91 -39.51
C THR A 534 -12.81 34.79 -39.30
N ASN A 535 -13.58 35.66 -39.96
CA ASN A 535 -15.04 35.64 -40.01
C ASN A 535 -15.55 35.82 -41.47
N PRO A 536 -16.86 35.86 -41.74
CA PRO A 536 -17.40 36.03 -43.10
C PRO A 536 -17.05 37.35 -43.82
N SER A 537 -16.41 38.32 -43.16
CA SER A 537 -15.98 39.60 -43.74
C SER A 537 -14.47 39.66 -44.06
N GLY A 538 -13.65 38.85 -43.40
CA GLY A 538 -12.19 38.89 -43.54
C GLY A 538 -11.43 38.28 -42.35
N THR A 539 -10.14 38.62 -42.27
CA THR A 539 -9.16 38.04 -41.34
C THR A 539 -8.32 39.13 -40.68
N ILE A 540 -8.04 38.99 -39.38
CA ILE A 540 -7.11 39.83 -38.61
C ILE A 540 -6.04 38.96 -37.91
N LEU A 541 -4.92 39.55 -37.50
CA LEU A 541 -3.77 38.87 -36.89
C LEU A 541 -3.21 39.72 -35.74
N SER A 542 -2.97 39.10 -34.57
CA SER A 542 -2.46 39.80 -33.38
C SER A 542 -1.00 40.22 -33.51
N THR A 543 -0.56 41.12 -32.64
CA THR A 543 0.86 41.31 -32.33
C THR A 543 1.49 40.02 -31.77
N PRO A 544 2.83 39.82 -31.91
CA PRO A 544 3.52 38.68 -31.31
C PRO A 544 3.87 38.91 -29.84
N VAL A 545 3.71 37.88 -29.01
CA VAL A 545 4.16 37.87 -27.61
C VAL A 545 5.04 36.67 -27.29
N SER A 546 6.06 36.87 -26.45
CA SER A 546 6.95 35.80 -25.99
C SER A 546 6.38 35.03 -24.80
N GLN A 547 6.39 33.70 -24.91
CA GLN A 547 6.44 32.81 -23.74
C GLN A 547 7.89 32.37 -23.56
N VAL A 548 8.45 32.56 -22.36
CA VAL A 548 9.77 32.05 -21.97
C VAL A 548 9.63 31.05 -20.82
N ILE A 549 10.35 29.95 -20.94
CA ILE A 549 10.47 28.89 -19.94
C ILE A 549 11.89 28.86 -19.38
N TYR A 550 12.05 28.80 -18.06
CA TYR A 550 13.34 28.63 -17.37
C TYR A 550 13.36 27.34 -16.52
N ASN A 551 14.48 26.62 -16.47
CA ASN A 551 14.66 25.35 -15.75
C ASN A 551 15.99 25.33 -15.00
N TRP A 552 16.08 24.63 -13.86
CA TRP A 552 17.35 24.38 -13.15
C TRP A 552 17.37 23.03 -12.40
N GLU A 553 17.31 21.91 -13.15
CA GLU A 553 17.23 20.54 -12.60
C GLU A 553 18.40 20.11 -11.69
N LYS A 554 19.47 20.90 -11.63
CA LYS A 554 20.62 20.71 -10.75
C LYS A 554 20.91 22.01 -9.99
N PRO A 555 20.15 22.32 -8.93
CA PRO A 555 20.46 23.46 -8.06
C PRO A 555 21.80 23.27 -7.33
N ASN A 556 22.24 22.01 -7.13
CA ASN A 556 23.35 21.68 -6.25
C ASN A 556 24.56 21.18 -7.04
N LEU A 557 25.69 21.87 -6.91
CA LEU A 557 27.00 21.48 -7.46
C LEU A 557 27.88 20.86 -6.37
N VAL A 558 28.27 19.59 -6.54
CA VAL A 558 29.24 18.91 -5.67
C VAL A 558 30.53 18.63 -6.44
N THR A 559 31.67 19.06 -5.89
CA THR A 559 33.01 18.94 -6.47
C THR A 559 34.00 18.30 -5.49
N VAL A 560 35.28 18.18 -5.84
CA VAL A 560 36.36 17.99 -4.85
C VAL A 560 36.83 19.36 -4.33
N PRO A 561 37.43 19.47 -3.12
CA PRO A 561 37.98 20.74 -2.63
C PRO A 561 38.96 21.38 -3.63
N GLY A 562 38.77 22.66 -3.94
CA GLY A 562 39.52 23.39 -4.98
C GLY A 562 39.13 23.04 -6.42
N GLY A 563 38.10 22.23 -6.63
CA GLY A 563 37.52 21.95 -7.94
C GLY A 563 36.75 23.14 -8.51
N SER A 564 36.35 23.02 -9.77
CA SER A 564 35.42 23.93 -10.45
C SER A 564 34.24 23.14 -11.00
N GLY A 565 33.13 23.82 -11.27
CA GLY A 565 31.97 23.22 -11.94
C GLY A 565 31.00 24.25 -12.45
N GLU A 566 29.91 23.79 -13.05
CA GLU A 566 28.93 24.63 -13.74
C GLU A 566 27.55 24.51 -13.08
N LEU A 567 26.92 25.65 -12.82
CA LEU A 567 25.50 25.77 -12.54
C LEU A 567 24.79 26.13 -13.84
N SER A 568 23.72 25.41 -14.17
CA SER A 568 23.06 25.50 -15.48
C SER A 568 21.56 25.75 -15.37
N LEU A 569 21.13 26.85 -15.97
CA LEU A 569 19.77 27.12 -16.39
C LEU A 569 19.53 26.55 -17.81
N SER A 570 18.28 26.21 -18.14
CA SER A 570 17.86 26.13 -19.55
C SER A 570 16.76 27.14 -19.83
N ILE A 571 17.02 28.09 -20.73
CA ILE A 571 16.01 29.02 -21.23
C ILE A 571 15.45 28.50 -22.56
N SER A 572 14.14 28.51 -22.71
CA SER A 572 13.43 28.22 -23.96
C SER A 572 12.43 29.33 -24.24
N GLY A 573 12.58 30.04 -25.36
CA GLY A 573 11.74 31.17 -25.77
C GLY A 573 12.56 32.46 -25.95
N PRO A 574 12.11 33.41 -26.80
CA PRO A 574 12.87 34.62 -27.11
C PRO A 574 12.60 35.77 -26.15
N GLY A 575 13.65 36.55 -25.83
CA GLY A 575 13.52 37.87 -25.19
C GLY A 575 13.74 37.93 -23.68
N ALA A 576 14.23 36.86 -23.04
CA ALA A 576 14.67 36.92 -21.65
C ALA A 576 16.17 37.20 -21.52
N GLU A 577 16.53 38.03 -20.56
CA GLU A 577 17.90 38.35 -20.13
C GLU A 577 18.19 37.72 -18.76
N ILE A 578 19.46 37.46 -18.44
CA ILE A 578 19.91 36.85 -17.18
C ILE A 578 21.01 37.70 -16.55
N GLN A 579 20.98 37.84 -15.22
CA GLN A 579 22.07 38.34 -14.39
C GLN A 579 22.17 37.46 -13.13
N TRP A 580 23.29 36.75 -12.95
CA TRP A 580 23.56 36.00 -11.71
C TRP A 580 23.91 36.95 -10.57
N GLU A 581 23.48 36.61 -9.35
CA GLU A 581 23.59 37.44 -8.16
C GLU A 581 23.93 36.63 -6.89
N HIS A 582 24.49 37.30 -5.88
CA HIS A 582 24.79 36.77 -4.56
C HIS A 582 24.44 37.84 -3.51
N ASP A 583 23.71 37.48 -2.46
CA ASP A 583 23.16 38.40 -1.46
C ASP A 583 22.42 39.64 -2.03
N GLY A 584 21.77 39.47 -3.20
CA GLY A 584 21.07 40.55 -3.91
C GLY A 584 21.99 41.56 -4.61
N LEU A 585 23.25 41.20 -4.85
CA LEU A 585 24.22 41.98 -5.62
C LEU A 585 24.61 41.23 -6.92
N PRO A 586 24.59 41.89 -8.08
CA PRO A 586 24.95 41.26 -9.36
C PRO A 586 26.43 40.85 -9.38
N LEU A 587 26.70 39.63 -9.81
CA LEU A 587 28.04 39.10 -10.01
C LEU A 587 28.72 39.74 -11.23
N SER A 588 30.06 39.65 -11.26
CA SER A 588 30.88 40.07 -12.40
C SER A 588 31.86 38.96 -12.80
N ASP A 589 32.12 38.82 -14.10
CA ASP A 589 33.08 37.84 -14.62
C ASP A 589 34.50 38.16 -14.11
N GLY A 590 35.19 37.15 -13.58
CA GLY A 590 36.49 37.32 -12.90
C GLY A 590 37.25 36.00 -12.73
N SER A 591 37.98 35.85 -11.63
CA SER A 591 38.67 34.60 -11.28
C SER A 591 37.71 33.52 -10.78
N ASP A 592 36.69 33.93 -10.02
CA ASP A 592 35.89 33.04 -9.18
C ASP A 592 34.59 32.63 -9.89
N TYR A 593 34.11 33.48 -10.79
CA TYR A 593 32.88 33.34 -11.57
C TYR A 593 33.13 33.66 -13.04
N SER A 594 32.49 32.91 -13.95
CA SER A 594 32.42 33.29 -15.37
C SER A 594 31.11 32.82 -16.01
N GLY A 595 30.49 33.67 -16.84
CA GLY A 595 29.17 33.45 -17.45
C GLY A 595 28.04 34.20 -16.74
N VAL A 596 28.34 35.26 -15.99
CA VAL A 596 27.37 35.92 -15.07
C VAL A 596 26.12 36.51 -15.75
N ASN A 597 26.14 36.69 -17.07
CA ASN A 597 24.99 37.18 -17.86
C ASN A 597 24.43 36.10 -18.81
N GLY A 598 24.65 34.82 -18.51
CA GLY A 598 24.28 33.70 -19.36
C GLY A 598 23.57 32.56 -18.60
N PRO A 599 23.03 31.58 -19.33
CA PRO A 599 22.34 30.44 -18.73
C PRO A 599 23.28 29.43 -18.05
N VAL A 600 24.61 29.61 -18.14
CA VAL A 600 25.60 28.76 -17.44
C VAL A 600 26.57 29.65 -16.69
N LEU A 601 26.66 29.44 -15.38
CA LEU A 601 27.65 30.06 -14.50
C LEU A 601 28.69 29.02 -14.12
N THR A 602 29.94 29.20 -14.55
CA THR A 602 31.07 28.45 -14.01
C THR A 602 31.46 29.05 -12.66
N VAL A 603 31.48 28.20 -11.62
CA VAL A 603 32.01 28.54 -10.29
C VAL A 603 33.37 27.87 -10.16
N ASN A 604 34.41 28.67 -9.92
CA ASN A 604 35.80 28.22 -9.88
C ASN A 604 36.33 28.11 -8.45
N ASN A 605 37.27 27.19 -8.23
CA ASN A 605 38.04 27.08 -6.98
C ASN A 605 37.13 26.97 -5.73
N VAL A 606 36.19 26.02 -5.75
CA VAL A 606 35.22 25.78 -4.67
C VAL A 606 35.97 25.32 -3.40
N GLN A 607 36.06 26.21 -2.41
CA GLN A 607 36.65 25.91 -1.09
C GLN A 607 35.58 25.72 0.00
N GLU A 608 34.49 26.48 -0.04
CA GLU A 608 33.46 26.55 1.00
C GLU A 608 32.05 26.48 0.38
N TYR A 609 31.02 26.45 1.23
CA TYR A 609 29.62 26.44 0.78
C TYR A 609 29.22 27.82 0.23
N LEU A 610 28.56 27.84 -0.92
CA LEU A 610 28.02 29.05 -1.54
C LEU A 610 26.53 28.88 -1.87
N GLU A 611 25.80 29.99 -1.80
CA GLU A 611 24.44 30.12 -2.29
C GLU A 611 24.39 31.22 -3.35
N LEU A 612 23.77 30.93 -4.50
CA LEU A 612 23.74 31.81 -5.67
C LEU A 612 22.33 31.88 -6.24
N HIS A 613 21.94 33.03 -6.78
CA HIS A 613 20.64 33.24 -7.42
C HIS A 613 20.85 33.74 -8.85
N ALA A 614 19.84 33.62 -9.71
CA ALA A 614 19.94 34.03 -11.11
C ALA A 614 18.71 34.84 -11.53
N HIS A 615 18.83 36.17 -11.51
CA HIS A 615 17.77 37.08 -11.92
C HIS A 615 17.48 36.95 -13.42
N ILE A 616 16.22 36.79 -13.78
CA ILE A 616 15.73 36.64 -15.16
C ILE A 616 14.68 37.72 -15.41
N THR A 617 14.83 38.49 -16.49
CA THR A 617 13.89 39.55 -16.88
C THR A 617 13.41 39.34 -18.32
N LEU A 618 12.11 39.56 -18.59
CA LEU A 618 11.49 39.43 -19.92
C LEU A 618 10.65 40.68 -20.24
N GLU A 619 10.96 41.37 -21.35
CA GLU A 619 10.11 42.42 -21.91
C GLU A 619 9.43 41.95 -23.22
N SER A 620 8.10 42.01 -23.28
CA SER A 620 7.33 41.63 -24.47
C SER A 620 5.93 42.24 -24.44
N GLY A 621 5.35 42.59 -25.59
CA GLY A 621 3.96 43.06 -25.67
C GLY A 621 3.62 44.27 -24.79
N GLY A 622 4.61 45.10 -24.45
CA GLY A 622 4.45 46.23 -23.52
C GLY A 622 4.34 45.84 -22.03
N THR A 623 4.74 44.62 -21.67
CA THR A 623 4.76 44.09 -20.29
C THR A 623 6.17 43.59 -19.94
N THR A 624 6.59 43.82 -18.69
CA THR A 624 7.85 43.31 -18.12
C THR A 624 7.53 42.26 -17.04
N LEU A 625 8.28 41.15 -17.01
CA LEU A 625 8.14 40.03 -16.06
C LEU A 625 9.51 39.60 -15.53
N GLU A 626 9.58 39.13 -14.28
CA GLU A 626 10.83 38.81 -13.57
C GLU A 626 10.77 37.50 -12.76
N ALA A 627 11.91 36.85 -12.54
CA ALA A 627 12.07 35.66 -11.68
C ALA A 627 13.53 35.53 -11.16
N SER A 628 13.77 34.86 -10.03
CA SER A 628 15.14 34.55 -9.56
C SER A 628 15.24 33.16 -8.87
N PRO A 629 15.57 32.08 -9.62
CA PRO A 629 15.89 30.75 -9.06
C PRO A 629 17.20 30.69 -8.25
N ARG A 630 17.29 29.70 -7.34
CA ARG A 630 18.31 29.57 -6.28
C ARG A 630 19.13 28.28 -6.38
N PHE A 631 20.42 28.35 -6.09
CA PHE A 631 21.44 27.31 -6.27
C PHE A 631 22.39 27.18 -5.05
N GLN A 632 23.06 26.03 -4.92
CA GLN A 632 23.99 25.68 -3.83
C GLN A 632 25.28 25.02 -4.37
N VAL A 633 26.42 25.21 -3.69
CA VAL A 633 27.73 24.66 -4.09
C VAL A 633 28.49 24.05 -2.90
N SER A 634 29.18 22.89 -3.06
CA SER A 634 29.88 22.16 -1.98
C SER A 634 31.03 21.23 -2.45
N PRO A 635 32.02 20.88 -1.59
CA PRO A 635 33.09 19.90 -1.89
C PRO A 635 32.98 18.53 -1.15
N SER A 636 33.54 17.42 -1.67
CA SER A 636 33.48 16.03 -1.13
C SER A 636 34.52 15.03 -1.73
N VAL A 637 34.74 13.84 -1.10
CA VAL A 637 35.70 12.77 -1.52
C VAL A 637 35.22 11.34 -1.07
N LEU A 638 35.59 10.25 -1.78
CA LEU A 638 35.36 8.82 -1.42
C LEU A 638 36.50 8.21 -0.59
N ASN A 639 36.19 7.30 0.34
CA ASN A 639 37.17 6.62 1.21
C ASN A 639 37.25 5.10 0.99
N GLU A 640 38.42 4.48 1.20
CA GLU A 640 38.65 3.01 1.04
C GLU A 640 37.81 2.13 1.98
N GLY A 641 37.23 2.71 3.05
CA GLY A 641 36.35 2.00 3.98
C GLY A 641 34.87 1.95 3.57
N GLU A 642 34.48 2.59 2.47
CA GLU A 642 33.09 2.59 2.01
C GLU A 642 32.78 1.36 1.15
N ILE A 643 31.73 0.61 1.52
CA ILE A 643 31.39 -0.67 0.91
C ILE A 643 29.97 -0.60 0.31
N PRO A 644 29.74 -1.08 -0.94
CA PRO A 644 28.42 -1.07 -1.57
C PRO A 644 27.35 -1.78 -0.74
N TRP A 645 26.28 -1.06 -0.39
CA TRP A 645 25.21 -1.55 0.49
C TRP A 645 23.85 -1.63 -0.21
N SER A 646 23.06 -2.66 0.11
CA SER A 646 21.66 -2.80 -0.29
C SER A 646 20.79 -3.32 0.86
N GLU A 647 19.50 -2.95 0.86
CA GLU A 647 18.48 -3.38 1.83
C GLU A 647 18.32 -4.91 1.91
N MET A 648 18.53 -5.62 0.81
CA MET A 648 18.41 -7.07 0.75
C MET A 648 19.53 -7.83 1.47
N ASP A 649 20.57 -7.12 1.92
CA ASP A 649 21.63 -7.70 2.74
C ASP A 649 21.29 -7.74 4.24
N SER A 650 20.15 -7.18 4.66
CA SER A 650 19.71 -7.25 6.05
C SER A 650 19.31 -8.69 6.43
N PRO A 651 19.66 -9.18 7.64
CA PRO A 651 19.13 -10.45 8.16
C PRO A 651 17.61 -10.47 8.21
N ASP A 652 17.00 -9.31 8.47
CA ASP A 652 15.55 -9.09 8.56
C ASP A 652 14.93 -8.66 7.22
N ALA A 653 15.69 -8.71 6.12
CA ALA A 653 15.19 -8.33 4.80
C ALA A 653 13.92 -9.12 4.45
N PRO A 654 12.88 -8.49 3.87
CA PRO A 654 11.63 -9.15 3.55
C PRO A 654 11.87 -10.22 2.47
N PHE A 655 12.03 -11.45 2.95
CA PHE A 655 12.14 -12.68 2.19
C PHE A 655 11.29 -12.64 0.90
N LEU A 656 11.97 -12.63 -0.25
CA LEU A 656 11.50 -12.49 -1.63
C LEU A 656 10.39 -13.50 -2.00
N LYS A 657 9.14 -13.22 -1.61
CA LYS A 657 8.03 -14.20 -1.68
C LYS A 657 7.84 -14.72 -3.11
N VAL A 658 7.57 -16.03 -3.25
CA VAL A 658 7.53 -16.69 -4.58
C VAL A 658 6.50 -15.99 -5.48
N GLY A 659 6.90 -15.67 -6.72
CA GLY A 659 6.03 -14.98 -7.68
C GLY A 659 5.81 -13.49 -7.41
N THR A 660 6.37 -12.92 -6.33
CA THR A 660 6.35 -11.49 -6.05
C THR A 660 7.51 -10.83 -6.79
N ARG A 661 7.27 -9.82 -7.64
CA ARG A 661 8.36 -9.06 -8.30
C ARG A 661 9.22 -8.35 -7.26
N THR A 662 10.51 -8.29 -7.54
CA THR A 662 11.52 -7.65 -6.70
C THR A 662 12.33 -6.63 -7.49
N GLU A 663 12.64 -5.52 -6.83
CA GLU A 663 13.50 -4.44 -7.30
C GLU A 663 14.22 -3.90 -6.06
N PHE A 664 15.56 -3.83 -6.09
CA PHE A 664 16.41 -3.34 -5.00
C PHE A 664 17.71 -2.77 -5.57
N THR A 665 18.40 -1.89 -4.83
CA THR A 665 19.54 -1.13 -5.35
C THR A 665 20.73 -1.16 -4.41
N TYR A 666 21.94 -1.16 -4.98
CA TYR A 666 23.20 -0.94 -4.26
C TYR A 666 23.62 0.53 -4.37
N ILE A 667 23.99 1.14 -3.24
CA ILE A 667 24.33 2.56 -3.15
C ILE A 667 25.63 2.81 -2.37
N LEU A 668 26.16 4.03 -2.55
CA LEU A 668 27.30 4.63 -1.85
C LEU A 668 27.00 6.12 -1.61
N SER A 669 27.75 6.76 -0.70
CA SER A 669 27.57 8.18 -0.32
C SER A 669 27.96 9.19 -1.42
N VAL A 670 28.61 8.71 -2.48
CA VAL A 670 29.08 9.49 -3.64
C VAL A 670 28.58 8.84 -4.95
N PRO A 671 28.54 9.58 -6.08
CA PRO A 671 28.12 9.02 -7.36
C PRO A 671 29.09 7.93 -7.85
N ALA A 672 28.66 6.67 -7.90
CA ALA A 672 29.51 5.54 -8.28
C ALA A 672 28.91 4.66 -9.39
N THR A 673 29.76 3.89 -10.08
CA THR A 673 29.37 2.93 -11.14
C THR A 673 29.58 1.49 -10.68
N TYR A 674 28.68 0.57 -11.04
CA TYR A 674 28.59 -0.78 -10.45
C TYR A 674 28.69 -1.93 -11.47
N THR A 675 29.08 -3.13 -11.03
CA THR A 675 28.95 -4.39 -11.79
C THR A 675 28.56 -5.58 -10.88
N PHE A 676 28.05 -6.68 -11.47
CA PHE A 676 27.43 -7.80 -10.75
C PHE A 676 27.76 -9.19 -11.32
N ALA A 677 27.79 -10.22 -10.46
CA ALA A 677 27.79 -11.63 -10.87
C ALA A 677 27.00 -12.54 -9.91
N ASN A 678 26.47 -13.67 -10.39
CA ASN A 678 25.83 -14.76 -9.63
C ASN A 678 24.45 -14.47 -8.96
N LEU A 679 23.64 -13.59 -9.55
CA LEU A 679 22.27 -13.29 -9.10
C LEU A 679 21.28 -14.49 -9.12
N PRO A 680 20.20 -14.47 -8.32
CA PRO A 680 19.12 -15.45 -8.34
C PRO A 680 18.48 -15.65 -9.73
N PRO A 681 18.08 -16.89 -10.11
CA PRO A 681 17.41 -17.18 -11.38
C PRO A 681 16.10 -16.41 -11.58
N GLY A 682 16.18 -15.33 -12.34
CA GLY A 682 15.08 -14.39 -12.60
C GLY A 682 15.43 -12.93 -12.40
N LEU A 683 16.57 -12.62 -11.76
CA LEU A 683 17.04 -11.25 -11.50
C LEU A 683 18.25 -10.84 -12.39
N GLN A 684 18.43 -9.54 -12.63
CA GLN A 684 19.55 -8.92 -13.38
C GLN A 684 19.95 -7.58 -12.75
N GLY A 685 21.20 -7.13 -12.91
CA GLY A 685 21.74 -5.90 -12.29
C GLY A 685 22.34 -4.89 -13.28
N SER A 686 22.36 -3.60 -12.93
CA SER A 686 22.75 -2.47 -13.80
C SER A 686 24.06 -1.76 -13.39
N ALA A 687 24.59 -0.92 -14.29
CA ALA A 687 25.74 -0.06 -14.00
C ALA A 687 25.47 1.05 -12.97
N SER A 688 24.21 1.29 -12.61
CA SER A 688 23.78 2.22 -11.56
C SER A 688 23.44 1.51 -10.24
N GLY A 689 23.79 0.23 -10.10
CA GLY A 689 23.60 -0.54 -8.85
C GLY A 689 22.21 -1.17 -8.69
N VAL A 690 21.28 -0.97 -9.62
CA VAL A 690 19.89 -1.45 -9.51
C VAL A 690 19.79 -2.91 -9.94
N VAL A 691 19.07 -3.73 -9.18
CA VAL A 691 18.79 -5.15 -9.44
C VAL A 691 17.28 -5.39 -9.51
N THR A 692 16.80 -6.05 -10.57
CA THR A 692 15.36 -6.26 -10.83
C THR A 692 15.02 -7.67 -11.30
N GLY A 693 13.79 -8.11 -11.04
CA GLY A 693 13.20 -9.30 -11.68
C GLY A 693 12.08 -9.97 -10.87
N VAL A 694 11.84 -11.26 -11.15
CA VAL A 694 10.88 -12.08 -10.38
C VAL A 694 11.59 -13.35 -9.89
N PRO A 695 11.64 -13.64 -8.56
CA PRO A 695 12.18 -14.88 -8.02
C PRO A 695 11.32 -16.07 -8.44
N LYS A 696 11.85 -16.91 -9.34
CA LYS A 696 11.13 -18.06 -9.91
C LYS A 696 11.20 -19.33 -9.05
N LYS A 697 11.92 -19.28 -7.92
CA LYS A 697 12.25 -20.44 -7.09
C LYS A 697 12.62 -19.99 -5.68
N ALA A 698 12.04 -20.62 -4.66
CA ALA A 698 12.51 -20.48 -3.28
C ALA A 698 13.90 -21.14 -3.10
N GLY A 699 14.81 -20.42 -2.47
CA GLY A 699 16.20 -20.84 -2.28
C GLY A 699 17.12 -19.65 -1.98
N ALA A 700 18.42 -19.90 -1.83
CA ALA A 700 19.42 -18.89 -1.53
C ALA A 700 20.58 -18.88 -2.55
N PHE A 701 21.16 -17.70 -2.78
CA PHE A 701 22.14 -17.40 -3.83
C PHE A 701 23.15 -16.37 -3.32
N ASN A 702 24.40 -16.41 -3.80
CA ASN A 702 25.47 -15.49 -3.40
C ASN A 702 25.92 -14.63 -4.61
N THR A 703 25.82 -13.30 -4.49
CA THR A 703 26.07 -12.33 -5.59
C THR A 703 27.34 -11.52 -5.32
N LEU A 704 28.24 -11.35 -6.30
CA LEU A 704 29.37 -10.43 -6.24
C LEU A 704 28.97 -9.04 -6.77
N VAL A 705 29.49 -7.97 -6.17
CA VAL A 705 29.23 -6.56 -6.46
C VAL A 705 30.54 -5.76 -6.43
N THR A 706 30.78 -4.92 -7.43
CA THR A 706 31.96 -4.03 -7.53
C THR A 706 31.53 -2.62 -7.85
N ALA A 707 32.07 -1.58 -7.19
CA ALA A 707 31.72 -0.17 -7.38
C ALA A 707 32.95 0.74 -7.60
N SER A 708 32.78 1.94 -8.18
CA SER A 708 33.89 2.86 -8.48
C SER A 708 33.51 4.35 -8.58
N PHE A 709 34.35 5.25 -8.03
CA PHE A 709 34.33 6.72 -8.22
C PHE A 709 35.74 7.31 -8.11
N GLY A 710 36.02 8.44 -8.78
CA GLY A 710 37.29 9.17 -8.65
C GLY A 710 38.57 8.43 -9.10
N GLY A 711 38.45 7.24 -9.70
CA GLY A 711 39.56 6.34 -9.99
C GLY A 711 39.85 5.27 -8.92
N VAL A 712 39.05 5.23 -7.84
CA VAL A 712 39.12 4.26 -6.74
C VAL A 712 37.96 3.24 -6.86
N THR A 713 38.18 2.00 -6.42
CA THR A 713 37.26 0.86 -6.62
C THR A 713 37.10 0.00 -5.37
N VAL A 714 35.90 -0.53 -5.09
CA VAL A 714 35.57 -1.34 -3.90
C VAL A 714 34.65 -2.52 -4.23
N GLU A 715 34.74 -3.66 -3.52
CA GLU A 715 34.03 -4.92 -3.85
C GLU A 715 33.34 -5.60 -2.64
N ARG A 716 32.30 -6.42 -2.90
CA ARG A 716 31.50 -7.12 -1.87
C ARG A 716 30.77 -8.37 -2.39
N ILE A 717 30.46 -9.34 -1.51
CA ILE A 717 29.50 -10.45 -1.77
C ILE A 717 28.21 -10.32 -0.91
N SER A 718 27.04 -10.69 -1.46
CA SER A 718 25.66 -10.51 -0.95
C SER A 718 24.81 -11.81 -1.02
N ARG A 719 23.66 -11.94 -0.29
CA ARG A 719 22.85 -13.21 -0.19
C ARG A 719 21.32 -13.00 0.09
N LEU A 720 20.40 -13.84 -0.47
CA LEU A 720 18.93 -13.55 -0.66
C LEU A 720 17.96 -14.79 -0.41
N THR A 721 16.69 -14.74 0.13
CA THR A 721 15.76 -15.92 0.50
C THR A 721 14.18 -15.64 0.54
N VAL A 722 13.20 -16.51 1.02
CA VAL A 722 11.67 -16.50 0.84
C VAL A 722 10.74 -16.98 2.08
N GLN A 723 9.47 -16.48 2.36
CA GLN A 723 8.55 -16.81 3.56
C GLN A 723 6.94 -16.67 3.50
N GLY A 724 6.15 -16.83 4.64
CA GLY A 724 4.66 -17.14 4.80
C GLY A 724 3.67 -16.31 5.78
N VAL A 725 2.69 -16.95 6.52
CA VAL A 725 1.49 -16.46 7.38
C VAL A 725 1.01 -17.55 8.49
N GLY A 726 -0.01 -17.62 9.43
CA GLY A 726 -1.30 -16.95 9.94
C GLY A 726 -2.01 -17.58 11.26
N PRO A 727 -3.31 -17.29 11.69
CA PRO A 727 -3.92 -17.47 13.10
C PRO A 727 -5.32 -18.22 13.40
N ALA A 728 -5.86 -18.38 14.68
CA ALA A 728 -7.17 -19.05 15.10
C ALA A 728 -7.69 -18.96 16.64
N ALA A 729 -8.68 -19.77 17.15
CA ALA A 729 -9.40 -19.62 18.48
C ALA A 729 -9.32 -20.77 19.56
N GLY A 730 -8.97 -20.48 20.84
CA GLY A 730 -8.75 -21.50 21.92
C GLY A 730 -8.31 -20.91 23.28
N ILE A 731 -7.62 -21.66 24.15
CA ILE A 731 -6.98 -21.07 25.35
C ILE A 731 -5.85 -20.15 24.87
N TYR A 732 -5.64 -18.98 25.48
CA TYR A 732 -4.52 -18.08 25.19
C TYR A 732 -3.67 -17.83 26.44
N PHE A 733 -2.36 -17.73 26.24
CA PHE A 733 -1.38 -17.39 27.26
C PHE A 733 -0.57 -16.18 26.83
N GLY A 734 -0.10 -15.44 27.82
CA GLY A 734 0.91 -14.41 27.68
C GLY A 734 1.59 -14.14 29.03
N TRP A 735 2.69 -13.40 28.99
CA TRP A 735 3.43 -12.98 30.18
C TRP A 735 3.48 -11.46 30.28
N LEU A 736 3.73 -10.95 31.49
CA LEU A 736 3.91 -9.52 31.75
C LEU A 736 5.37 -9.26 32.12
N ASP A 737 5.96 -8.27 31.44
CA ASP A 737 7.28 -7.74 31.75
C ASP A 737 7.36 -7.30 33.22
N ALA A 738 8.58 -7.28 33.78
CA ALA A 738 8.81 -6.61 35.05
C ALA A 738 9.24 -5.18 34.75
N ARG A 739 8.66 -4.23 35.49
CA ARG A 739 8.90 -2.79 35.37
C ARG A 739 8.98 -2.19 36.78
N GLU A 740 9.27 -0.90 36.90
CA GLU A 740 9.38 -0.23 38.21
C GLU A 740 8.08 -0.34 39.02
N GLU A 741 6.95 -0.28 38.33
CA GLU A 741 5.59 -0.42 38.87
C GLU A 741 5.16 -1.89 39.05
N LEU A 742 5.89 -2.83 38.45
CA LEU A 742 5.61 -4.27 38.47
C LEU A 742 6.89 -5.11 38.67
N PRO A 743 7.58 -5.01 39.82
CA PRO A 743 8.92 -5.60 40.01
C PRO A 743 8.98 -7.14 39.99
N HIS A 744 7.83 -7.82 39.96
CA HIS A 744 7.73 -9.28 39.87
C HIS A 744 7.23 -9.78 38.51
N GLY A 745 6.89 -8.86 37.59
CA GLY A 745 6.18 -9.17 36.35
C GLY A 745 4.89 -9.96 36.60
N GLY A 746 4.52 -10.82 35.66
CA GLY A 746 3.33 -11.64 35.79
C GLY A 746 3.00 -12.54 34.61
N SER A 747 1.78 -13.07 34.61
CA SER A 747 1.21 -13.84 33.50
C SER A 747 -0.28 -13.59 33.32
N VAL A 748 -0.74 -13.82 32.09
CA VAL A 748 -2.14 -13.73 31.68
C VAL A 748 -2.54 -15.07 31.08
N THR A 749 -3.66 -15.63 31.53
CA THR A 749 -4.28 -16.82 30.92
C THR A 749 -5.73 -16.50 30.60
N LEU A 750 -6.14 -16.74 29.35
CA LEU A 750 -7.51 -16.57 28.86
C LEU A 750 -8.02 -17.92 28.30
N ASP A 751 -9.30 -18.20 28.43
CA ASP A 751 -10.01 -19.24 27.67
C ASP A 751 -10.89 -18.54 26.63
N VAL A 752 -10.45 -18.52 25.36
CA VAL A 752 -11.04 -17.73 24.28
C VAL A 752 -11.90 -18.61 23.38
N GLN A 753 -13.20 -18.32 23.36
CA GLN A 753 -14.19 -19.00 22.55
C GLN A 753 -14.04 -18.63 21.05
N ALA A 754 -14.66 -19.40 20.16
CA ALA A 754 -14.67 -19.11 18.72
C ALA A 754 -15.34 -17.76 18.36
N SER A 755 -16.09 -17.17 19.29
CA SER A 755 -16.66 -15.82 19.24
C SER A 755 -15.70 -14.70 19.68
N GLY A 756 -14.44 -15.02 19.99
CA GLY A 756 -13.49 -14.09 20.60
C GLY A 756 -13.73 -13.80 22.09
N ALA A 757 -14.90 -14.17 22.64
CA ALA A 757 -15.23 -13.96 24.06
C ALA A 757 -14.33 -14.81 24.97
N PHE A 758 -13.91 -14.24 26.12
CA PHE A 758 -12.97 -14.90 27.02
C PHE A 758 -13.26 -14.74 28.52
N THR A 759 -12.78 -15.71 29.29
CA THR A 759 -12.60 -15.63 30.75
C THR A 759 -11.15 -15.93 31.11
N GLY A 760 -10.62 -15.40 32.21
CA GLY A 760 -9.18 -15.51 32.46
C GLY A 760 -8.70 -15.07 33.85
N ILE A 761 -7.39 -15.11 34.04
CA ILE A 761 -6.68 -14.71 35.26
C ILE A 761 -5.42 -13.92 34.87
N VAL A 762 -5.22 -12.79 35.54
CA VAL A 762 -3.91 -12.11 35.64
C VAL A 762 -3.25 -12.54 36.96
N GLN A 763 -1.99 -12.96 36.91
CA GLN A 763 -1.20 -13.29 38.09
C GLN A 763 0.04 -12.39 38.15
N VAL A 764 0.31 -11.81 39.33
CA VAL A 764 1.45 -10.93 39.61
C VAL A 764 2.09 -11.40 40.91
N GLY A 765 3.32 -11.93 40.84
CA GLY A 765 3.94 -12.63 41.98
C GLY A 765 3.01 -13.71 42.57
N PRO A 766 2.67 -13.65 43.88
CA PRO A 766 1.70 -14.54 44.52
C PRO A 766 0.22 -14.15 44.30
N SER A 767 -0.06 -12.92 43.87
CA SER A 767 -1.41 -12.37 43.75
C SER A 767 -2.09 -12.81 42.45
N ARG A 768 -3.39 -13.09 42.51
CA ARG A 768 -4.21 -13.52 41.37
C ARG A 768 -5.51 -12.72 41.29
N THR A 769 -5.80 -12.19 40.10
CA THR A 769 -7.00 -11.39 39.84
C THR A 769 -7.74 -11.97 38.63
N PRO A 770 -9.03 -12.33 38.74
CA PRO A 770 -9.82 -12.80 37.60
C PRO A 770 -10.11 -11.66 36.62
N ILE A 771 -10.17 -12.00 35.33
CA ILE A 771 -10.56 -11.10 34.24
C ILE A 771 -11.55 -11.81 33.29
N THR A 772 -12.29 -11.02 32.52
CA THR A 772 -13.19 -11.47 31.44
C THR A 772 -13.10 -10.50 30.27
N GLY A 773 -13.69 -10.80 29.12
CA GLY A 773 -13.73 -9.86 28.00
C GLY A 773 -14.01 -10.50 26.64
N VAL A 774 -13.55 -9.83 25.58
CA VAL A 774 -13.59 -10.29 24.18
C VAL A 774 -12.28 -9.86 23.51
N LEU A 775 -11.68 -10.71 22.66
CA LEU A 775 -10.54 -10.34 21.82
C LEU A 775 -11.01 -9.78 20.46
N PRO A 776 -10.40 -8.68 19.97
CA PRO A 776 -10.65 -8.14 18.64
C PRO A 776 -10.22 -9.06 17.49
N GLY A 777 -11.09 -9.19 16.49
CA GLY A 777 -10.69 -8.78 15.13
C GLY A 777 -10.63 -7.24 15.06
N GLU A 778 -9.91 -6.68 14.09
CA GLU A 778 -9.55 -5.25 14.03
C GLU A 778 -10.73 -4.29 14.34
N GLY A 779 -10.76 -3.73 15.55
CA GLY A 779 -11.74 -2.70 15.95
C GLY A 779 -12.31 -2.75 17.38
N ALA A 780 -12.30 -3.88 18.10
CA ALA A 780 -13.04 -4.05 19.37
C ALA A 780 -12.17 -4.13 20.66
N GLY A 781 -12.69 -3.64 21.79
CA GLY A 781 -12.00 -3.66 23.11
C GLY A 781 -12.66 -4.57 24.16
N ALA A 782 -11.87 -5.07 25.12
CA ALA A 782 -12.35 -5.95 26.20
C ALA A 782 -12.93 -5.18 27.41
N SER A 783 -13.74 -5.86 28.25
CA SER A 783 -14.54 -5.25 29.32
C SER A 783 -14.45 -5.95 30.70
N ALA A 784 -14.89 -5.25 31.75
CA ALA A 784 -14.49 -5.41 33.15
C ALA A 784 -14.95 -6.68 33.92
N PRO A 785 -14.13 -7.17 34.89
CA PRO A 785 -14.53 -8.14 35.94
C PRO A 785 -14.94 -7.47 37.27
N THR A 786 -15.47 -8.27 38.20
CA THR A 786 -15.81 -7.87 39.59
C THR A 786 -14.71 -8.24 40.60
N PRO A 787 -14.34 -7.34 41.55
CA PRO A 787 -13.27 -7.57 42.51
C PRO A 787 -13.67 -8.30 43.80
N ILE A 788 -12.66 -8.81 44.53
CA ILE A 788 -12.79 -9.48 45.83
C ILE A 788 -12.03 -8.67 46.90
N SER A 789 -12.79 -8.08 47.83
CA SER A 789 -12.42 -7.48 49.14
C SER A 789 -11.05 -6.79 49.32
N GLY A 790 -11.09 -5.50 49.65
CA GLY A 790 -9.92 -4.68 50.02
C GLY A 790 -10.27 -3.23 49.73
N THR A 791 -9.71 -2.70 48.65
CA THR A 791 -10.32 -1.64 47.84
C THR A 791 -10.60 -2.22 46.45
N PRO A 792 -11.79 -2.04 45.86
CA PRO A 792 -12.16 -2.72 44.61
C PRO A 792 -11.38 -2.18 43.41
N TYR A 793 -10.71 -3.06 42.65
CA TYR A 793 -10.06 -2.73 41.37
C TYR A 793 -10.71 -3.46 40.18
N VAL A 794 -10.69 -2.83 39.01
CA VAL A 794 -11.25 -3.33 37.75
C VAL A 794 -10.15 -3.31 36.70
N GLY A 795 -9.90 -4.43 36.00
CA GLY A 795 -8.87 -4.51 34.96
C GLY A 795 -9.34 -5.16 33.65
N TRP A 796 -8.69 -4.82 32.53
CA TRP A 796 -9.06 -5.28 31.18
C TRP A 796 -7.87 -5.28 30.21
N LEU A 797 -8.09 -5.76 28.98
CA LEU A 797 -7.11 -5.76 27.89
C LEU A 797 -7.50 -4.74 26.79
N GLN A 798 -6.54 -3.94 26.33
CA GLN A 798 -6.69 -3.00 25.22
C GLN A 798 -5.72 -3.37 24.09
N ALA A 799 -6.21 -3.54 22.86
CA ALA A 799 -5.36 -3.88 21.72
C ALA A 799 -4.57 -2.67 21.20
N ASN A 800 -3.30 -2.89 20.85
CA ASN A 800 -2.35 -1.84 20.48
C ASN A 800 -2.01 -1.88 18.99
N GLY A 801 -3.02 -1.73 18.12
CA GLY A 801 -2.84 -1.67 16.66
C GLY A 801 -2.33 -2.96 15.99
N SER A 802 -2.25 -4.07 16.72
CA SER A 802 -1.82 -5.37 16.21
C SER A 802 -2.63 -6.49 16.89
N PRO A 803 -3.12 -7.52 16.16
CA PRO A 803 -4.03 -8.53 16.69
C PRO A 803 -3.41 -9.48 17.73
N LYS A 804 -2.12 -9.35 18.04
CA LYS A 804 -1.42 -10.18 19.05
C LYS A 804 -0.91 -9.38 20.27
N TRP A 805 -1.03 -8.04 20.28
CA TRP A 805 -0.42 -7.17 21.30
C TRP A 805 -1.47 -6.35 22.07
N PHE A 806 -1.42 -6.47 23.40
CA PHE A 806 -2.43 -5.90 24.30
C PHE A 806 -1.79 -5.22 25.52
N SER A 807 -2.29 -4.06 25.92
CA SER A 807 -2.02 -3.44 27.21
C SER A 807 -3.00 -3.94 28.27
N VAL A 808 -2.50 -4.34 29.44
CA VAL A 808 -3.29 -4.72 30.61
C VAL A 808 -3.47 -3.51 31.51
N LYS A 809 -4.70 -3.02 31.62
CA LYS A 809 -5.04 -1.79 32.37
C LYS A 809 -5.90 -2.09 33.57
N PHE A 810 -5.76 -1.27 34.62
CA PHE A 810 -6.49 -1.36 35.87
C PHE A 810 -6.97 0.03 36.33
N ARG A 811 -8.04 0.08 37.13
CA ARG A 811 -8.48 1.28 37.87
C ARG A 811 -9.12 0.89 39.19
N GLU A 812 -9.16 1.80 40.16
CA GLU A 812 -10.05 1.64 41.30
C GLU A 812 -11.52 1.74 40.81
N ALA A 813 -12.40 0.87 41.29
CA ALA A 813 -13.78 0.78 40.80
C ALA A 813 -14.65 1.99 41.21
N SER A 814 -14.22 2.74 42.23
CA SER A 814 -14.80 4.01 42.67
C SER A 814 -14.48 5.19 41.74
N LEU A 815 -13.42 5.07 40.92
CA LEU A 815 -12.89 6.14 40.08
C LEU A 815 -13.32 5.99 38.61
N PRO A 816 -13.42 7.10 37.83
CA PRO A 816 -13.82 7.05 36.43
C PRO A 816 -12.82 6.28 35.55
N ALA A 817 -13.24 5.89 34.33
CA ALA A 817 -12.41 5.10 33.42
C ALA A 817 -11.10 5.81 33.01
N SER A 818 -11.10 7.15 33.01
CA SER A 818 -9.93 8.00 32.76
C SER A 818 -8.88 7.97 33.89
N ALA A 819 -9.23 7.49 35.09
CA ALA A 819 -8.31 7.27 36.20
C ALA A 819 -7.72 5.85 36.19
N SER A 820 -7.52 5.28 35.00
CA SER A 820 -6.89 3.98 34.81
C SER A 820 -5.39 4.10 34.57
N PHE A 821 -4.66 3.12 35.09
CA PHE A 821 -3.23 2.95 34.93
C PHE A 821 -2.95 1.65 34.17
N GLU A 822 -1.82 1.61 33.48
CA GLU A 822 -1.35 0.39 32.81
C GLU A 822 -0.44 -0.38 33.77
N VAL A 823 -0.61 -1.70 33.81
CA VAL A 823 0.19 -2.61 34.65
C VAL A 823 1.24 -3.36 33.83
N GLY A 824 1.04 -3.48 32.52
CA GLY A 824 2.04 -4.00 31.59
C GLY A 824 1.44 -4.33 30.22
N ALA A 825 2.31 -4.60 29.25
CA ALA A 825 1.90 -5.15 27.95
C ALA A 825 1.96 -6.69 27.98
N VAL A 826 1.17 -7.33 27.13
CA VAL A 826 1.12 -8.78 26.94
C VAL A 826 0.99 -9.12 25.45
N MET A 827 1.85 -10.04 24.98
CA MET A 827 1.63 -10.74 23.73
C MET A 827 0.75 -11.97 23.99
N LEU A 828 -0.37 -12.10 23.30
CA LEU A 828 -1.28 -13.24 23.44
C LEU A 828 -1.02 -14.29 22.36
N ILE A 829 -0.77 -15.53 22.79
CA ILE A 829 -0.54 -16.70 21.93
C ILE A 829 -1.48 -17.85 22.34
N ARG A 830 -2.06 -18.51 21.34
CA ARG A 830 -3.06 -19.57 21.54
C ARG A 830 -2.40 -20.90 21.88
N ALA A 831 -2.76 -21.44 23.03
CA ALA A 831 -2.69 -22.86 23.36
C ALA A 831 -3.90 -23.63 22.80
N HIS A 832 -3.67 -24.90 22.49
CA HIS A 832 -4.56 -25.70 21.63
C HIS A 832 -6.06 -25.63 21.98
N GLY A 833 -6.87 -25.49 20.93
CA GLY A 833 -8.30 -25.83 20.97
C GLY A 833 -8.57 -27.35 21.05
N PRO A 834 -9.83 -27.76 21.31
CA PRO A 834 -10.21 -29.13 21.74
C PRO A 834 -10.12 -30.24 20.68
N GLN A 835 -9.41 -30.05 19.56
CA GLN A 835 -9.40 -30.97 18.40
C GLN A 835 -7.99 -31.36 17.89
N ILE A 836 -6.91 -30.93 18.54
CA ILE A 836 -5.53 -31.24 18.08
C ILE A 836 -4.92 -32.38 18.91
N THR A 837 -4.39 -33.41 18.23
CA THR A 837 -3.46 -34.37 18.83
C THR A 837 -2.05 -33.77 18.84
N ALA A 838 -1.50 -33.48 20.02
CA ALA A 838 -0.15 -32.91 20.11
C ALA A 838 0.92 -33.93 19.64
N PRO A 839 1.66 -33.68 18.54
CA PRO A 839 2.71 -34.60 18.09
C PRO A 839 3.88 -34.70 19.07
N GLU A 840 4.11 -33.65 19.87
CA GLU A 840 5.11 -33.56 20.94
C GLU A 840 4.74 -34.43 22.16
N ALA A 841 3.56 -35.08 22.18
CA ALA A 841 3.12 -35.85 23.35
C ALA A 841 4.15 -36.93 23.75
N GLY A 842 4.55 -36.92 25.03
CA GLY A 842 5.60 -37.78 25.56
C GLY A 842 6.22 -37.21 26.84
N LYS A 843 7.21 -37.95 27.37
CA LYS A 843 8.11 -37.44 28.40
C LYS A 843 9.34 -36.83 27.75
N TYR A 844 9.94 -35.87 28.45
CA TYR A 844 11.14 -35.14 28.04
C TYR A 844 12.08 -34.99 29.22
N THR A 845 13.37 -34.97 28.92
CA THR A 845 14.40 -34.39 29.77
C THR A 845 14.70 -32.98 29.27
N VAL A 846 14.99 -32.05 30.18
CA VAL A 846 15.13 -30.63 29.86
C VAL A 846 16.37 -30.09 30.55
N GLY A 847 17.33 -29.57 29.78
CA GLY A 847 18.35 -28.66 30.27
C GLY A 847 17.80 -27.24 30.37
N LEU A 848 18.21 -26.52 31.41
CA LEU A 848 18.08 -25.07 31.51
C LEU A 848 19.50 -24.51 31.52
N LEU A 849 20.01 -24.28 30.32
CA LEU A 849 21.41 -23.95 30.04
C LEU A 849 21.73 -22.52 30.47
N ASN A 850 22.96 -22.28 30.89
CA ASN A 850 23.49 -20.93 31.01
C ASN A 850 23.83 -20.39 29.60
N GLU A 851 23.29 -19.25 29.21
CA GLU A 851 23.57 -18.61 27.91
C GLU A 851 24.57 -17.44 27.98
N GLY A 852 25.18 -17.18 29.15
CA GLY A 852 26.25 -16.17 29.26
C GLY A 852 26.44 -15.52 30.62
N SER A 853 25.76 -15.99 31.68
CA SER A 853 26.05 -15.57 33.04
C SER A 853 27.47 -15.99 33.44
N GLU A 854 28.33 -15.03 33.76
CA GLU A 854 29.60 -15.31 34.44
C GLU A 854 29.33 -15.80 35.88
N GLU A 855 28.31 -15.23 36.54
CA GLU A 855 27.93 -15.53 37.91
C GLU A 855 27.42 -16.98 38.08
N VAL A 856 26.66 -17.48 37.10
CA VAL A 856 25.90 -18.75 37.19
C VAL A 856 26.30 -19.73 36.09
N LEU A 857 27.49 -20.33 36.20
CA LEU A 857 28.01 -21.23 35.16
C LEU A 857 27.28 -22.59 35.04
N GLY A 858 26.57 -23.02 36.08
CA GLY A 858 25.86 -24.30 36.06
C GLY A 858 24.57 -24.29 35.22
N SER A 859 24.19 -25.45 34.69
CA SER A 859 22.87 -25.63 34.06
C SER A 859 21.83 -26.10 35.07
N GLY A 860 20.66 -25.47 35.08
CA GLY A 860 19.46 -26.07 35.64
C GLY A 860 19.02 -27.29 34.82
N TYR A 861 18.09 -28.08 35.36
CA TYR A 861 17.56 -29.26 34.69
C TYR A 861 16.16 -29.62 35.18
N ALA A 862 15.34 -30.24 34.33
CA ALA A 862 14.02 -30.74 34.66
C ALA A 862 13.67 -32.04 33.93
N THR A 863 12.63 -32.71 34.43
CA THR A 863 11.84 -33.67 33.66
C THR A 863 10.49 -33.04 33.33
N MET A 864 10.00 -33.31 32.12
CA MET A 864 8.77 -32.71 31.61
C MET A 864 7.88 -33.79 30.96
N ASN A 865 6.56 -33.58 30.98
CA ASN A 865 5.59 -34.50 30.41
C ASN A 865 4.50 -33.73 29.64
N ILE A 866 4.52 -33.86 28.31
CA ILE A 866 3.50 -33.30 27.41
C ILE A 866 2.43 -34.37 27.18
N SER A 867 1.18 -34.04 27.51
CA SER A 867 0.02 -34.91 27.29
C SER A 867 -0.38 -34.96 25.80
N LYS A 868 -1.22 -35.94 25.41
CA LYS A 868 -1.80 -36.00 24.06
C LYS A 868 -2.66 -34.79 23.65
N LYS A 869 -2.97 -33.90 24.61
CA LYS A 869 -3.72 -32.64 24.42
C LYS A 869 -2.81 -31.40 24.55
N GLY A 870 -1.49 -31.56 24.54
CA GLY A 870 -0.50 -30.48 24.62
C GLY A 870 -0.38 -29.75 25.98
N ALA A 871 -1.16 -30.12 27.00
CA ALA A 871 -0.87 -29.72 28.37
C ALA A 871 0.49 -30.32 28.81
N ALA A 872 1.40 -29.48 29.28
CA ALA A 872 2.75 -29.81 29.70
C ALA A 872 2.91 -29.59 31.21
N SER A 873 3.60 -30.48 31.90
CA SER A 873 4.04 -30.29 33.30
C SER A 873 5.52 -30.59 33.47
N TYR A 874 6.21 -29.83 34.32
CA TYR A 874 7.66 -29.92 34.51
C TYR A 874 8.05 -29.87 36.00
N VAL A 875 9.07 -30.64 36.35
CA VAL A 875 9.64 -30.76 37.71
C VAL A 875 11.16 -30.85 37.61
N GLY A 876 11.87 -29.96 38.29
CA GLY A 876 13.33 -29.82 38.18
C GLY A 876 13.97 -28.87 39.20
N LYS A 877 15.17 -28.39 38.86
CA LYS A 877 15.94 -27.40 39.61
C LYS A 877 16.61 -26.37 38.69
N LEU A 878 16.79 -25.17 39.21
CA LEU A 878 17.68 -24.14 38.68
C LEU A 878 19.13 -24.37 39.18
N ALA A 879 20.09 -23.62 38.63
CA ALA A 879 21.52 -23.88 38.85
C ALA A 879 22.05 -23.47 40.24
N ASP A 880 21.25 -22.75 41.04
CA ASP A 880 21.48 -22.49 42.47
C ASP A 880 20.93 -23.62 43.37
N GLY A 881 20.28 -24.63 42.77
CA GLY A 881 19.60 -25.72 43.44
C GLY A 881 18.12 -25.49 43.79
N SER A 882 17.56 -24.30 43.52
CA SER A 882 16.15 -23.95 43.76
C SER A 882 15.21 -24.79 42.91
N ALA A 883 14.07 -25.22 43.48
CA ALA A 883 13.14 -26.13 42.81
C ALA A 883 12.19 -25.40 41.85
N ILE A 884 11.97 -25.99 40.67
CA ILE A 884 10.96 -25.55 39.69
C ILE A 884 9.91 -26.63 39.50
N ILE A 885 8.64 -26.30 39.74
CA ILE A 885 7.50 -27.21 39.70
C ILE A 885 6.31 -26.45 39.13
N GLY A 886 5.95 -26.73 37.87
CA GLY A 886 4.90 -25.98 37.18
C GLY A 886 4.25 -26.73 36.02
N SER A 887 3.32 -26.05 35.36
CA SER A 887 2.59 -26.57 34.20
C SER A 887 2.17 -25.45 33.27
N SER A 888 2.14 -25.74 31.98
CA SER A 888 1.77 -24.83 30.90
C SER A 888 1.10 -25.63 29.77
N TRP A 889 0.89 -25.00 28.61
CA TRP A 889 0.37 -25.63 27.41
C TRP A 889 1.23 -25.26 26.21
N MET A 890 1.39 -26.20 25.28
CA MET A 890 2.00 -25.91 23.97
C MET A 890 1.09 -24.99 23.15
N SER A 891 1.68 -24.04 22.43
CA SER A 891 0.96 -23.20 21.47
C SER A 891 0.65 -23.93 20.17
N ASP A 892 -0.37 -23.45 19.46
CA ASP A 892 -0.60 -23.76 18.04
C ASP A 892 -0.18 -22.62 17.10
N THR A 893 0.16 -21.46 17.66
CA THR A 893 0.31 -20.23 16.89
C THR A 893 1.67 -20.17 16.22
N TYR A 894 1.70 -20.47 14.92
CA TYR A 894 2.81 -20.09 14.06
C TYR A 894 2.97 -18.55 14.10
N VAL A 895 4.19 -18.12 14.45
CA VAL A 895 4.66 -16.76 14.19
C VAL A 895 5.44 -16.85 12.88
N GLU A 896 5.30 -15.87 11.99
CA GLU A 896 5.42 -16.04 10.52
C GLU A 896 6.81 -16.41 9.98
N GLN A 897 7.79 -16.63 10.87
CA GLN A 897 9.16 -17.01 10.55
C GLN A 897 9.66 -18.29 11.24
N ASP A 898 8.95 -18.81 12.26
CA ASP A 898 9.52 -19.78 13.21
C ASP A 898 8.54 -20.93 13.54
N PHE A 899 8.85 -22.15 13.07
CA PHE A 899 7.91 -23.30 13.00
C PHE A 899 7.88 -24.18 14.27
N ILE A 900 8.06 -23.59 15.46
CA ILE A 900 8.19 -24.35 16.72
C ILE A 900 7.02 -24.04 17.68
N PRO A 901 6.25 -25.05 18.16
CA PRO A 901 5.29 -24.90 19.25
C PRO A 901 5.98 -24.43 20.54
N ARG A 902 5.50 -23.34 21.13
CA ARG A 902 6.07 -22.68 22.32
C ARG A 902 5.14 -22.86 23.51
N MET A 903 5.66 -23.24 24.67
CA MET A 903 4.95 -23.10 25.94
C MET A 903 5.41 -21.83 26.65
N TYR A 904 4.49 -21.13 27.33
CA TYR A 904 4.84 -19.95 28.14
C TYR A 904 5.09 -20.36 29.58
N VAL A 905 6.21 -19.91 30.14
CA VAL A 905 6.68 -20.28 31.48
C VAL A 905 6.57 -19.06 32.38
N TYR A 906 5.99 -19.23 33.56
CA TYR A 906 6.07 -18.26 34.66
C TYR A 906 6.01 -19.03 35.98
N GLN A 907 7.14 -19.07 36.68
CA GLN A 907 7.32 -19.85 37.90
C GLN A 907 7.95 -19.00 38.99
N TRP A 908 7.15 -18.61 39.99
CA TRP A 908 7.64 -18.03 41.23
C TRP A 908 8.21 -19.12 42.15
N THR A 909 9.36 -18.88 42.79
CA THR A 909 10.00 -19.83 43.72
C THR A 909 9.95 -19.30 45.15
N GLN A 910 8.92 -19.73 45.90
CA GLN A 910 8.65 -19.27 47.26
C GLN A 910 9.82 -19.61 48.21
N GLY A 911 10.38 -18.59 48.87
CA GLY A 911 11.52 -18.73 49.80
C GLY A 911 12.92 -18.63 49.16
N SER A 912 13.01 -18.37 47.85
CA SER A 912 14.27 -18.07 47.14
C SER A 912 14.24 -16.74 46.39
N GLU A 913 13.20 -15.94 46.65
CA GLU A 913 12.96 -14.57 46.14
C GLU A 913 13.29 -14.39 44.65
N GLY A 914 12.92 -15.38 43.85
CA GLY A 914 13.22 -15.42 42.43
C GLY A 914 12.09 -16.04 41.62
N PHE A 915 12.22 -15.92 40.29
CA PHE A 915 11.28 -16.47 39.34
C PHE A 915 11.93 -16.75 37.98
N LEU A 916 11.41 -17.78 37.30
CA LEU A 916 11.75 -18.13 35.92
C LEU A 916 10.54 -17.75 35.03
N ARG A 917 10.77 -16.97 33.97
CA ARG A 917 9.69 -16.52 33.06
C ARG A 917 10.08 -16.58 31.59
N GLY A 918 9.10 -16.47 30.70
CA GLY A 918 9.30 -16.31 29.26
C GLY A 918 8.61 -17.41 28.45
N TYR A 919 9.28 -17.93 27.42
CA TYR A 919 8.76 -19.03 26.60
C TYR A 919 9.82 -20.07 26.24
N ALA A 920 9.37 -21.29 25.98
CA ALA A 920 10.19 -22.45 25.68
C ALA A 920 9.59 -23.26 24.54
N GLY A 921 10.31 -23.37 23.42
CA GLY A 921 9.93 -24.20 22.27
C GLY A 921 10.19 -25.69 22.50
N VAL A 922 9.28 -26.55 22.05
CA VAL A 922 9.53 -28.00 21.97
C VAL A 922 9.27 -28.46 20.55
N ASN A 923 10.33 -28.84 19.86
CA ASN A 923 10.25 -29.53 18.59
C ASN A 923 10.25 -31.05 18.82
N ARG A 924 9.50 -31.80 18.01
CA ARG A 924 9.53 -33.27 18.02
C ARG A 924 10.68 -33.83 17.17
N ASP A 925 11.05 -33.10 16.13
CA ASP A 925 11.86 -33.60 15.00
C ASP A 925 13.25 -32.93 14.89
N TYR A 926 13.53 -31.95 15.76
CA TYR A 926 14.83 -31.27 15.88
C TYR A 926 15.35 -31.29 17.32
N TYR A 927 16.67 -31.21 17.47
CA TYR A 927 17.38 -31.02 18.75
C TYR A 927 17.77 -29.56 18.98
N GLU A 928 17.06 -28.63 18.34
CA GLU A 928 17.17 -27.19 18.56
C GLU A 928 15.91 -26.73 19.29
N ALA A 929 16.07 -26.00 20.39
CA ALA A 929 15.03 -25.71 21.35
C ALA A 929 14.99 -24.21 21.66
N ASN A 930 14.37 -23.46 20.76
CA ASN A 930 14.34 -22.00 20.82
C ASN A 930 13.38 -21.52 21.92
N GLY A 931 13.89 -20.73 22.86
CA GLY A 931 13.08 -20.14 23.93
C GLY A 931 13.82 -19.03 24.65
N PHE A 932 13.19 -17.85 24.78
CA PHE A 932 13.67 -16.84 25.70
C PHE A 932 13.11 -17.15 27.08
N LEU A 933 13.93 -17.72 27.96
CA LEU A 933 13.65 -17.74 29.39
C LEU A 933 14.59 -16.79 30.13
N GLU A 934 14.04 -16.07 31.09
CA GLU A 934 14.77 -15.18 31.98
C GLU A 934 14.60 -15.70 33.41
N TRP A 935 15.71 -15.86 34.12
CA TRP A 935 15.72 -16.19 35.55
C TRP A 935 16.17 -14.96 36.34
N ILE A 936 15.23 -14.43 37.14
CA ILE A 936 15.47 -13.33 38.06
C ILE A 936 15.62 -13.89 39.48
N ARG A 937 16.62 -13.37 40.19
CA ARG A 937 16.89 -13.56 41.61
C ARG A 937 16.97 -12.18 42.25
N LEU A 938 16.03 -11.84 43.12
CA LEU A 938 16.06 -10.56 43.82
C LEU A 938 17.20 -10.53 44.86
N PRO A 939 17.75 -9.34 45.19
CA PRO A 939 18.82 -9.22 46.18
C PRO A 939 18.33 -9.65 47.57
N ALA A 940 19.00 -10.63 48.19
CA ALA A 940 18.57 -11.26 49.43
C ALA A 940 19.79 -11.78 50.25
N PRO A 941 19.96 -11.40 51.54
CA PRO A 941 21.14 -11.77 52.32
C PRO A 941 21.40 -13.29 52.41
N GLY A 942 22.55 -13.75 51.92
CA GLY A 942 22.91 -15.17 51.94
C GLY A 942 24.27 -15.51 51.34
N ARG A 943 24.57 -16.80 51.23
CA ARG A 943 25.81 -17.34 50.59
C ARG A 943 25.66 -17.64 49.10
N VAL A 944 24.47 -17.43 48.52
CA VAL A 944 24.11 -17.84 47.15
C VAL A 944 23.47 -16.64 46.47
N TYR A 945 24.30 -15.90 45.71
CA TYR A 945 23.95 -14.67 44.99
C TYR A 945 23.24 -13.61 45.86
N PRO A 946 23.94 -13.06 46.89
CA PRO A 946 23.32 -12.13 47.84
C PRO A 946 22.83 -10.83 47.20
N ASP A 947 23.56 -10.34 46.19
CA ASP A 947 23.26 -9.09 45.49
C ASP A 947 22.15 -9.23 44.41
N GLY A 948 21.64 -10.45 44.21
CA GLY A 948 20.67 -10.77 43.16
C GLY A 948 21.28 -10.84 41.76
N PHE A 949 20.47 -11.17 40.75
CA PHE A 949 20.80 -11.10 39.33
C PHE A 949 19.54 -11.18 38.45
N SER A 950 19.66 -10.85 37.17
CA SER A 950 18.82 -11.41 36.11
C SER A 950 19.70 -12.00 35.04
N THR A 951 19.34 -13.18 34.50
CA THR A 951 20.09 -13.78 33.41
C THR A 951 19.22 -14.60 32.45
N ALA A 952 19.68 -14.69 31.20
CA ALA A 952 19.07 -15.52 30.17
C ALA A 952 19.36 -17.01 30.42
N VAL A 953 18.37 -17.85 30.16
CA VAL A 953 18.42 -19.29 30.39
C VAL A 953 17.98 -20.02 29.13
N GLY A 954 18.92 -20.70 28.48
CA GLY A 954 18.65 -21.50 27.30
C GLY A 954 17.80 -22.70 27.64
N PHE A 955 16.82 -23.03 26.81
CA PHE A 955 15.96 -24.19 27.00
C PHE A 955 16.43 -25.35 26.11
N ALA A 956 16.66 -26.55 26.66
CA ALA A 956 17.17 -27.69 25.89
C ALA A 956 16.35 -28.96 26.16
N ALA A 957 15.24 -29.15 25.44
CA ALA A 957 14.36 -30.31 25.61
C ALA A 957 14.74 -31.48 24.69
N SER A 958 14.96 -32.67 25.28
CA SER A 958 15.11 -33.94 24.56
C SER A 958 13.95 -34.87 24.90
N ARG A 959 13.33 -35.49 23.88
CA ARG A 959 12.29 -36.50 24.10
C ARG A 959 12.89 -37.71 24.84
N TYR A 960 12.22 -38.18 25.87
CA TYR A 960 12.69 -39.26 26.75
C TYR A 960 11.72 -40.45 26.76
N ALA A 961 12.12 -41.52 26.08
CA ALA A 961 11.62 -42.86 26.34
C ALA A 961 12.68 -43.62 27.16
N LYS A 962 12.26 -44.50 28.07
CA LYS A 962 13.17 -45.49 28.65
C LYS A 962 13.73 -46.34 27.49
N PRO A 963 15.06 -46.46 27.32
CA PRO A 963 15.61 -47.27 26.24
C PRO A 963 15.19 -48.75 26.33
N ALA A 964 15.17 -49.38 25.16
CA ALA A 964 15.42 -50.82 25.02
C ALA A 964 16.86 -51.14 25.53
N PRO A 965 17.35 -52.40 25.60
CA PRO A 965 18.61 -52.72 26.29
C PRO A 965 19.86 -52.19 25.57
N ALA A 966 20.14 -50.90 25.78
CA ALA A 966 21.17 -50.06 25.18
C ALA A 966 21.45 -48.85 26.11
N PRO A 967 22.55 -48.10 25.89
CA PRO A 967 22.82 -46.85 26.58
C PRO A 967 21.74 -45.77 26.36
N VAL A 968 21.58 -44.87 27.34
CA VAL A 968 20.71 -43.69 27.29
C VAL A 968 21.36 -42.53 26.51
N ILE A 969 22.69 -42.50 26.44
CA ILE A 969 23.46 -41.61 25.57
C ILE A 969 24.07 -42.49 24.47
N PRO A 970 23.82 -42.26 23.17
CA PRO A 970 24.35 -43.09 22.09
C PRO A 970 25.88 -42.97 21.96
N GLY A 971 26.55 -44.11 21.74
CA GLY A 971 28.01 -44.22 21.61
C GLY A 971 28.58 -45.30 22.53
N ASP A 972 29.81 -45.73 22.25
CA ASP A 972 30.54 -46.67 23.12
C ASP A 972 31.51 -45.93 24.08
N ALA A 973 31.94 -44.72 23.72
CA ALA A 973 32.88 -43.89 24.47
C ALA A 973 32.36 -42.45 24.67
N HIS A 974 32.52 -41.94 25.89
CA HIS A 974 32.02 -40.65 26.36
C HIS A 974 33.10 -39.92 27.18
N GLN A 975 32.89 -38.64 27.44
CA GLN A 975 33.64 -37.88 28.43
C GLN A 975 32.72 -37.03 29.31
N ILE A 976 33.21 -36.65 30.49
CA ILE A 976 32.54 -35.68 31.38
C ILE A 976 33.52 -34.59 31.80
N SER A 977 33.10 -33.34 31.69
CA SER A 977 33.86 -32.15 32.04
C SER A 977 33.14 -31.32 33.11
N PHE A 978 33.91 -30.48 33.80
CA PHE A 978 33.47 -29.65 34.92
C PHE A 978 34.13 -28.27 34.84
N GLN A 979 33.36 -27.22 35.11
CA GLN A 979 33.84 -25.84 35.02
C GLN A 979 33.21 -24.96 36.10
N SER A 980 34.00 -24.12 36.75
CA SER A 980 33.57 -23.00 37.59
C SER A 980 34.42 -21.76 37.33
N LEU A 981 34.05 -20.62 37.92
CA LEU A 981 34.80 -19.36 37.82
C LEU A 981 36.27 -19.48 38.29
N GLU A 982 36.58 -20.51 39.09
CA GLU A 982 37.91 -20.75 39.63
C GLU A 982 38.75 -21.73 38.80
N ALA A 983 38.11 -22.62 38.04
CA ALA A 983 38.80 -23.73 37.37
C ALA A 983 37.97 -24.33 36.22
N THR A 984 38.66 -24.62 35.10
CA THR A 984 38.20 -25.58 34.08
C THR A 984 39.04 -26.85 34.23
N LEU A 985 38.43 -28.03 34.18
CA LEU A 985 39.12 -29.32 34.39
C LEU A 985 39.20 -30.15 33.10
N ASP A 986 40.27 -30.94 32.97
CA ASP A 986 40.42 -31.93 31.91
C ASP A 986 39.23 -32.92 31.89
N PRO A 987 38.62 -33.20 30.72
CA PRO A 987 37.53 -34.17 30.62
C PRO A 987 37.94 -35.58 31.06
N THR A 988 37.08 -36.26 31.81
CA THR A 988 37.29 -37.65 32.22
C THR A 988 36.53 -38.60 31.30
N ALA A 989 37.25 -39.46 30.57
CA ALA A 989 36.65 -40.43 29.65
C ALA A 989 35.97 -41.62 30.36
N PHE A 990 34.91 -42.18 29.76
CA PHE A 990 34.22 -43.38 30.25
C PHE A 990 33.39 -44.10 29.17
N GLU A 991 33.15 -45.39 29.39
CA GLU A 991 32.23 -46.21 28.58
C GLU A 991 30.85 -46.31 29.26
N LEU A 992 29.76 -46.35 28.48
CA LEU A 992 28.42 -46.70 28.97
C LEU A 992 28.03 -48.13 28.60
N THR A 993 27.75 -48.93 29.62
CA THR A 993 27.16 -50.27 29.41
C THR A 993 25.69 -50.20 29.00
N ASN A 994 25.16 -51.26 28.36
CA ASN A 994 23.73 -51.43 28.06
C ASN A 994 22.80 -51.45 29.31
N GLN A 995 23.37 -51.37 30.52
CA GLN A 995 22.65 -51.21 31.78
C GLN A 995 22.75 -49.79 32.36
N ASN A 996 23.33 -48.84 31.62
CA ASN A 996 23.55 -47.43 32.00
C ASN A 996 24.47 -47.22 33.21
N LYS A 997 25.34 -48.21 33.48
CA LYS A 997 26.49 -48.05 34.37
C LYS A 997 27.67 -47.49 33.56
N ALA A 998 28.26 -46.41 34.05
CA ALA A 998 29.46 -45.78 33.53
C ALA A 998 30.75 -46.44 34.07
N ASN A 999 31.75 -46.62 33.21
CA ASN A 999 33.06 -47.19 33.54
C ASN A 999 34.20 -46.21 33.17
N PHE A 1000 34.77 -45.53 34.17
CA PHE A 1000 35.83 -44.50 34.01
C PHE A 1000 37.27 -45.05 33.98
N GLY A 1001 37.47 -46.38 33.91
CA GLY A 1001 38.78 -46.98 34.17
C GLY A 1001 39.31 -46.69 35.58
N ALA A 1002 40.65 -46.62 35.73
CA ALA A 1002 41.32 -46.35 37.01
C ALA A 1002 42.69 -45.68 36.80
N GLY A 1003 43.20 -45.03 37.85
CA GLY A 1003 44.51 -44.37 37.81
C GLY A 1003 44.50 -43.15 36.88
N PRO A 1004 45.50 -42.97 35.98
CA PRO A 1004 45.58 -41.82 35.08
C PRO A 1004 44.35 -41.59 34.19
N ALA A 1005 43.54 -42.62 33.91
CA ALA A 1005 42.30 -42.49 33.13
C ALA A 1005 41.16 -41.79 33.90
N ASN A 1006 41.26 -41.69 35.24
CA ASN A 1006 40.26 -41.00 36.08
C ASN A 1006 40.97 -40.15 37.16
N PRO A 1007 41.59 -39.02 36.79
CA PRO A 1007 42.36 -38.19 37.71
C PRO A 1007 41.50 -37.55 38.81
N LEU A 1008 40.26 -37.16 38.48
CA LEU A 1008 39.31 -36.51 39.38
C LEU A 1008 38.53 -37.49 40.30
N LYS A 1009 38.75 -38.81 40.14
CA LYS A 1009 37.99 -39.90 40.80
C LYS A 1009 36.47 -39.81 40.56
N THR A 1010 36.09 -39.33 39.38
CA THR A 1010 34.71 -39.09 38.96
C THR A 1010 33.85 -40.35 39.04
N LYS A 1011 32.61 -40.18 39.51
CA LYS A 1011 31.56 -41.19 39.59
C LYS A 1011 30.28 -40.63 39.00
N LEU A 1012 29.61 -41.39 38.14
CA LEU A 1012 28.35 -41.03 37.50
C LEU A 1012 27.31 -42.15 37.68
N ASN A 1013 26.08 -41.76 38.01
CA ASN A 1013 24.94 -42.66 38.17
C ASN A 1013 23.72 -42.08 37.42
N ILE A 1014 23.25 -42.79 36.39
CA ILE A 1014 22.16 -42.35 35.50
C ILE A 1014 20.90 -43.16 35.78
N ASN A 1015 19.78 -42.52 36.15
CA ASN A 1015 18.50 -43.19 36.29
C ASN A 1015 17.84 -43.39 34.92
N ALA A 1016 18.07 -44.56 34.29
CA ALA A 1016 17.54 -44.89 32.96
C ALA A 1016 15.99 -44.84 32.83
N ASN A 1017 15.22 -44.71 33.92
CA ASN A 1017 13.76 -44.51 33.85
C ASN A 1017 13.35 -43.03 33.75
N THR A 1018 14.24 -42.07 34.04
CA THR A 1018 13.94 -40.62 34.07
C THR A 1018 14.99 -39.74 33.38
N GLY A 1019 16.17 -40.28 33.04
CA GLY A 1019 17.29 -39.53 32.46
C GLY A 1019 18.07 -38.64 33.46
N LEU A 1020 17.55 -38.48 34.69
CA LEU A 1020 18.25 -37.75 35.74
C LEU A 1020 19.55 -38.47 36.12
N PHE A 1021 20.64 -37.72 36.25
CA PHE A 1021 21.91 -38.22 36.74
C PHE A 1021 22.38 -37.50 38.00
N THR A 1022 23.15 -38.22 38.81
CA THR A 1022 23.89 -37.68 39.95
C THR A 1022 25.31 -38.22 39.95
N GLY A 1023 26.23 -37.49 40.57
CA GLY A 1023 27.62 -37.91 40.63
C GLY A 1023 28.47 -37.16 41.64
N GLU A 1024 29.75 -37.49 41.62
CA GLU A 1024 30.76 -37.05 42.58
C GLU A 1024 32.13 -36.94 41.88
N PHE A 1025 32.87 -35.84 42.11
CA PHE A 1025 34.28 -35.71 41.73
C PHE A 1025 35.10 -35.05 42.85
N THR A 1026 36.43 -35.07 42.73
CA THR A 1026 37.36 -34.55 43.75
C THR A 1026 38.34 -33.55 43.14
N LEU A 1027 38.25 -32.28 43.57
CA LEU A 1027 39.24 -31.23 43.30
C LEU A 1027 40.43 -31.35 44.26
N LYS A 1028 41.58 -30.82 43.82
CA LYS A 1028 42.83 -30.70 44.59
C LYS A 1028 43.49 -29.36 44.29
N ASP A 1029 42.97 -28.32 44.91
CA ASP A 1029 43.39 -26.94 44.73
C ASP A 1029 44.69 -26.66 45.53
N PRO A 1030 45.59 -25.77 45.06
CA PRO A 1030 46.63 -25.20 45.92
C PRO A 1030 46.04 -24.47 47.12
N ASP A 1031 46.76 -24.41 48.24
CA ASP A 1031 46.38 -23.58 49.38
C ASP A 1031 46.55 -22.07 49.03
N PRO A 1032 45.48 -21.25 49.05
CA PRO A 1032 45.58 -19.81 48.77
C PRO A 1032 46.52 -19.04 49.71
N ALA A 1033 46.80 -19.58 50.90
CA ALA A 1033 47.77 -19.01 51.83
C ALA A 1033 49.24 -19.34 51.48
N GLY A 1034 49.50 -19.98 50.33
CA GLY A 1034 50.86 -20.30 49.85
C GLY A 1034 51.54 -21.46 50.57
N GLY A 1035 50.80 -22.23 51.38
CA GLY A 1035 51.31 -23.41 52.07
C GLY A 1035 51.58 -24.59 51.12
N PRO A 1036 52.44 -25.55 51.51
CA PRO A 1036 52.73 -26.76 50.72
C PRO A 1036 51.58 -27.80 50.72
N GLY A 1037 50.38 -27.40 51.15
CA GLY A 1037 49.19 -28.25 51.21
C GLY A 1037 48.35 -28.17 49.93
N GLN A 1038 47.48 -29.16 49.73
CA GLN A 1038 46.40 -29.11 48.73
C GLN A 1038 45.05 -29.17 49.42
N ILE A 1039 44.19 -28.19 49.17
CA ILE A 1039 42.79 -28.23 49.61
C ILE A 1039 42.07 -29.26 48.73
N THR A 1040 41.53 -30.30 49.35
CA THR A 1040 40.81 -31.36 48.63
C THR A 1040 39.30 -31.14 48.76
N ARG A 1041 38.68 -30.48 47.77
CA ARG A 1041 37.23 -30.24 47.75
C ARG A 1041 36.50 -31.43 47.12
N LYS A 1042 35.51 -31.98 47.82
CA LYS A 1042 34.68 -33.10 47.35
C LYS A 1042 33.35 -32.57 46.84
N VAL A 1043 33.10 -32.67 45.54
CA VAL A 1043 31.98 -31.97 44.87
C VAL A 1043 30.91 -32.98 44.43
N THR A 1044 29.68 -32.77 44.87
CA THR A 1044 28.50 -33.52 44.40
C THR A 1044 27.76 -32.75 43.33
N TYR A 1045 27.35 -33.44 42.27
CA TYR A 1045 26.72 -32.82 41.10
C TYR A 1045 25.46 -33.56 40.65
N SER A 1046 24.58 -32.85 39.95
CA SER A 1046 23.30 -33.37 39.46
C SER A 1046 22.86 -32.70 38.17
N GLY A 1047 22.21 -33.46 37.31
CA GLY A 1047 21.78 -33.00 36.00
C GLY A 1047 20.80 -33.95 35.33
N VAL A 1048 20.64 -33.78 34.03
CA VAL A 1048 19.83 -34.65 33.19
C VAL A 1048 20.52 -34.94 31.85
N VAL A 1049 20.44 -36.20 31.41
CA VAL A 1049 20.87 -36.57 30.06
C VAL A 1049 19.86 -36.03 29.04
N LEU A 1050 20.35 -35.63 27.87
CA LEU A 1050 19.55 -35.19 26.74
C LEU A 1050 19.82 -36.15 25.56
N PRO A 1051 19.15 -37.32 25.49
CA PRO A 1051 19.47 -38.37 24.52
C PRO A 1051 19.55 -37.92 23.05
N GLY A 1052 18.73 -36.94 22.65
CA GLY A 1052 18.75 -36.38 21.30
C GLY A 1052 20.01 -35.55 20.98
N TYR A 1053 20.62 -34.95 22.00
CA TYR A 1053 21.84 -34.15 21.89
C TYR A 1053 23.12 -35.01 22.07
N ALA A 1054 22.95 -36.33 22.27
CA ALA A 1054 24.01 -37.27 22.67
C ALA A 1054 24.86 -36.78 23.87
N ASN A 1055 24.26 -35.99 24.76
CA ASN A 1055 24.96 -35.32 25.86
C ASN A 1055 24.16 -35.40 27.18
N GLY A 1056 24.68 -34.78 28.23
CA GLY A 1056 23.96 -34.53 29.47
C GLY A 1056 24.48 -33.31 30.19
N VAL A 1057 23.56 -32.52 30.76
CA VAL A 1057 23.85 -31.19 31.31
C VAL A 1057 23.38 -31.08 32.76
N GLY A 1058 24.06 -30.26 33.56
CA GLY A 1058 23.67 -30.01 34.94
C GLY A 1058 24.56 -29.01 35.66
N HIS A 1059 24.52 -29.06 36.98
CA HIS A 1059 25.31 -28.20 37.85
C HIS A 1059 25.87 -28.92 39.07
N TYR A 1060 26.87 -28.26 39.67
CA TYR A 1060 27.23 -28.41 41.07
C TYR A 1060 27.24 -27.05 41.77
N LEU A 1061 27.18 -27.08 43.10
CA LEU A 1061 27.39 -25.91 43.94
C LEU A 1061 28.76 -26.05 44.62
N LEU A 1062 29.62 -25.05 44.42
CA LEU A 1062 30.98 -25.04 44.93
C LEU A 1062 31.18 -23.81 45.84
N PRO A 1063 31.49 -24.01 47.13
CA PRO A 1063 32.06 -22.95 47.94
C PRO A 1063 33.40 -22.52 47.34
N THR A 1064 33.55 -21.22 47.10
CA THR A 1064 34.81 -20.65 46.62
C THR A 1064 35.95 -20.91 47.60
N LEU A 1065 37.18 -20.86 47.11
CA LEU A 1065 38.37 -20.98 47.92
C LEU A 1065 38.38 -19.90 49.03
N PRO A 1066 38.91 -20.21 50.23
CA PRO A 1066 39.04 -19.22 51.29
C PRO A 1066 39.91 -18.05 50.85
N ASP A 1067 39.37 -16.84 50.88
CA ASP A 1067 40.13 -15.60 50.78
C ASP A 1067 40.65 -15.20 52.18
N PRO A 1068 41.97 -15.22 52.42
CA PRO A 1068 42.57 -14.78 53.68
C PRO A 1068 42.62 -13.26 53.84
N ASN A 1069 42.31 -12.49 52.79
CA ASN A 1069 42.38 -11.02 52.77
C ASN A 1069 41.01 -10.33 52.95
N ALA A 1070 39.92 -11.08 52.82
CA ALA A 1070 38.58 -10.60 53.14
C ALA A 1070 38.47 -10.18 54.62
N GLU A 1071 37.59 -9.22 54.94
CA GLU A 1071 37.30 -8.81 56.31
C GLU A 1071 35.87 -9.21 56.72
N PRO A 1072 35.67 -10.21 57.61
CA PRO A 1072 36.66 -11.13 58.16
C PRO A 1072 37.09 -12.23 57.16
N PRO A 1073 38.26 -12.86 57.33
CA PRO A 1073 38.75 -13.91 56.45
C PRO A 1073 37.76 -15.07 56.29
N THR A 1074 37.59 -15.55 55.06
CA THR A 1074 36.57 -16.56 54.75
C THR A 1074 37.07 -17.99 54.96
N THR A 1075 36.15 -18.95 54.94
CA THR A 1075 36.40 -20.39 55.10
C THR A 1075 35.45 -21.15 54.17
N LEU A 1076 35.71 -22.41 53.82
CA LEU A 1076 34.78 -23.18 52.96
C LEU A 1076 33.32 -23.25 53.49
N SER A 1077 33.11 -23.08 54.81
CA SER A 1077 31.79 -22.97 55.46
C SER A 1077 31.17 -21.58 55.46
N THR A 1078 31.91 -20.51 55.11
CA THR A 1078 31.44 -19.12 55.09
C THR A 1078 31.59 -18.42 53.74
N SER A 1079 32.51 -18.85 52.86
CA SER A 1079 32.74 -18.30 51.51
C SER A 1079 31.49 -18.32 50.63
N LEU A 1080 31.47 -17.51 49.59
CA LEU A 1080 30.42 -17.51 48.56
C LEU A 1080 30.26 -18.91 47.95
N ILE A 1081 29.03 -19.29 47.58
CA ILE A 1081 28.74 -20.50 46.83
C ILE A 1081 28.42 -20.09 45.39
N ILE A 1082 29.28 -20.51 44.47
CA ILE A 1082 29.08 -20.34 43.02
C ILE A 1082 28.50 -21.61 42.41
N SER A 1083 27.78 -21.46 41.30
CA SER A 1083 27.35 -22.59 40.47
C SER A 1083 28.45 -22.94 39.47
N GLY A 1084 28.68 -24.25 39.25
CA GLY A 1084 29.59 -24.76 38.23
C GLY A 1084 28.89 -25.75 37.30
N SER A 1085 29.35 -25.84 36.05
CA SER A 1085 28.76 -26.65 34.99
C SER A 1085 29.14 -28.13 35.09
N VAL A 1086 28.24 -28.98 34.59
CA VAL A 1086 28.54 -30.37 34.27
C VAL A 1086 28.12 -30.61 32.83
N LEU A 1087 29.03 -31.11 32.01
CA LEU A 1087 28.75 -31.56 30.65
C LEU A 1087 29.23 -33.01 30.49
N ILE A 1088 28.36 -33.86 29.99
CA ILE A 1088 28.64 -35.23 29.54
C ILE A 1088 28.43 -35.24 28.03
N GLU A 1089 29.34 -35.82 27.26
CA GLU A 1089 29.28 -35.85 25.78
C GLU A 1089 29.99 -37.09 25.21
N ALA A 1090 29.94 -37.28 23.89
CA ALA A 1090 30.73 -38.31 23.21
C ALA A 1090 32.24 -37.99 23.29
N ALA A 1091 33.08 -39.01 23.40
CA ALA A 1091 34.53 -38.83 23.29
C ALA A 1091 34.94 -38.61 21.81
N PRO A 1092 35.97 -37.79 21.51
CA PRO A 1092 36.52 -37.60 20.16
C PRO A 1092 37.14 -38.86 19.51
#